data_AF-A0AAY4AV82-F1
#
_entry.id   AF-A0AAY4AV82-F1
#
_cell.length_a   1.000
_cell.length_b   1.000
_cell.length_c   1.000
_cell.angle_alpha   90.00
_cell.angle_beta   90.00
_cell.angle_gamma   90.00
#
_symmetry.space_group_name_H-M   'P 1'
#
loop_
_entity.id
_entity.type
_entity.pdbx_description
1 polymer ?
#
loop_
_entity_poly.entity_id
_entity_poly.type
_entity_poly.pdbx_seq_one_letter_code
_entity_poly.pdbx_strand_id
1 'polypeptide(L)'
;MEAGNRFADGDYRNWLKANEVLQILRRRLRVFLENETETYHLSLRGELSGTLNGAACQDKCDGKAWGKAPKRVPDSCPVCCRWAKAILANHKTKTVHWRNCQPCLWPQLKWEVAKAFMPGGHEGHGKFEDFDIAALLNLMSNCTYFKKFVRPEPITKVIHVRNQLMHSPQLHVSDQNLQQYCSMVCTLAGLLEKHVEELKITDLSNEVDKFCDLLEKCFSEPLQSMRENYQTFLEAEQHLFKEKIESLIQRYESDQEGVEEELQGIRTFLQQNTDLQEKLGPQMELLQMRVDHHEQQITDLNERVDQLEKAEMLAPEDPEFSTKVRKYKNHLIEMMRSKKWKPPEFSEIPESDGYRGQVLVNGQSFKGKQVCARKVDAHQEVAKIALLHLKNLPEETGAACATADSHDFLFYGSVTVSLDTEVAEVVGHTQEEVTESIYKKVACQLGLNWTTDQTRSCHKTLVLEHFKQFGFPLPLEDCKDSDGKINCKLRLKGPFTFRDEAGATTKKQAEQQAAKVSLLALSGVLNCQIDPAENHKGALKECLDALGLKNPSYNSTQKGSSKCDFKKEIEQHTKYTSLDDASMASEPLDTPHQSTRDGNQPQHMAKESENVASEGARFYGCVKLVLNNEVASEHVQEDKATESAYSMLAICFGLDETKAASKAKERVWQHFQTSGFPLPLEERSKGPNGYLCRLKLSGTFSFKDKDGSTKKKQAEQQAAKAAFFQLSRLLKCKAVRDENYKGALKERLESCGLSAPIYEVEPFESDAQRDVPTLEEPKTCPPPEDSISSGSSQRITESSLAACSDGFVKDVLTPSLEKQAKMEFQDIEKMLLVFNLKPPTVTCDECTVKHKFTCTVTVQLDSYIIKGPGFYKSKKEASRKTFHLLAVAAGLCRPDADDTNSIKEVKQHFSQKSFHFPEERVEEKDKMFSVNLVVKCLIVYEEQGSTKEDAQQAAFKKAFSCLVTLFGTEAASNVPTENAEERLRQILKRCHQMEPTCSIKTEQFKASIKLEFINHVLESTVQKNKKENQRALSRRILGLLGLDLEASTSVSERNAVDEWFKKNRHKPPEFEDMDSGVGARVKFSVPVHCYHPAWKDSLIEAEESLKEELTMRLSRLNAQQVDIEKYSK
;
A
#
# COMPACT_ATOMS: atom_id res chain seq x y z
N MET A 1 20.83 -11.86 9.14
CA MET A 1 21.02 -12.51 10.45
C MET A 1 19.70 -12.58 11.21
N GLU A 2 18.92 -11.49 11.26
CA GLU A 2 17.60 -11.38 11.92
C GLU A 2 16.65 -12.58 11.72
N ALA A 3 16.48 -13.10 10.50
CA ALA A 3 15.63 -14.28 10.24
C ALA A 3 15.98 -15.51 11.10
N GLY A 4 17.27 -15.75 11.37
CA GLY A 4 17.72 -16.84 12.25
C GLY A 4 17.30 -16.66 13.72
N ASN A 5 17.05 -15.43 14.16
CA ASN A 5 16.59 -15.15 15.52
C ASN A 5 15.09 -15.45 15.67
N ARG A 6 14.23 -15.04 14.72
CA ARG A 6 12.79 -15.40 14.78
C ARG A 6 12.56 -16.89 14.60
N PHE A 7 13.33 -17.56 13.75
CA PHE A 7 13.24 -19.02 13.61
C PHE A 7 13.84 -19.81 14.79
N ALA A 8 14.52 -19.16 15.74
CA ALA A 8 14.93 -19.81 16.99
C ALA A 8 13.74 -20.03 17.95
N ASP A 9 12.66 -19.26 17.80
CA ASP A 9 11.42 -19.42 18.55
C ASP A 9 10.64 -20.66 18.10
N GLY A 10 10.27 -21.53 19.05
CA GLY A 10 9.55 -22.77 18.77
C GLY A 10 8.08 -22.56 18.37
N ASP A 11 7.40 -21.65 19.05
CA ASP A 11 5.98 -21.37 18.80
C ASP A 11 5.79 -20.65 17.46
N TYR A 12 6.77 -19.82 17.06
CA TYR A 12 6.80 -19.22 15.72
C TYR A 12 7.08 -20.25 14.61
N ARG A 13 8.06 -21.15 14.79
CA ARG A 13 8.27 -22.29 13.86
C ARG A 13 7.01 -23.12 13.70
N ASN A 14 6.29 -23.36 14.79
CA ASN A 14 5.04 -24.13 14.80
C ASN A 14 3.88 -23.38 14.12
N TRP A 15 3.81 -22.04 14.23
CA TRP A 15 2.87 -21.24 13.44
C TRP A 15 3.14 -21.38 11.94
N LEU A 16 4.40 -21.34 11.50
CA LEU A 16 4.77 -21.58 10.11
C LEU A 16 4.41 -23.00 9.64
N LYS A 17 4.76 -24.05 10.42
CA LYS A 17 4.38 -25.45 10.13
C LYS A 17 2.86 -25.60 9.97
N ALA A 18 2.07 -25.06 10.89
CA ALA A 18 0.62 -25.17 10.87
C ALA A 18 -0.02 -24.47 9.66
N ASN A 19 0.57 -23.37 9.18
CA ASN A 19 0.11 -22.68 7.98
C ASN A 19 0.51 -23.42 6.69
N GLU A 20 1.72 -23.97 6.59
CA GLU A 20 2.12 -24.75 5.41
C GLU A 20 1.27 -26.02 5.28
N VAL A 21 0.89 -26.68 6.38
CA VAL A 21 -0.07 -27.80 6.38
C VAL A 21 -1.41 -27.43 5.70
N LEU A 22 -1.88 -26.19 5.89
CA LEU A 22 -3.07 -25.67 5.21
C LEU A 22 -2.81 -25.34 3.73
N GLN A 23 -1.62 -24.85 3.36
CA GLN A 23 -1.24 -24.62 1.97
C GLN A 23 -1.04 -25.92 1.19
N ILE A 24 -0.46 -26.96 1.80
CA ILE A 24 -0.37 -28.31 1.21
C ILE A 24 -1.79 -28.85 0.91
N LEU A 25 -2.73 -28.73 1.86
CA LEU A 25 -4.13 -29.08 1.65
C LEU A 25 -4.74 -28.30 0.48
N ARG A 26 -4.50 -26.98 0.41
CA ARG A 26 -4.95 -26.11 -0.70
C ARG A 26 -4.38 -26.56 -2.05
N ARG A 27 -3.06 -26.81 -2.14
CA ARG A 27 -2.38 -27.30 -3.35
C ARG A 27 -3.03 -28.58 -3.87
N ARG A 28 -3.27 -29.56 -2.99
CA ARG A 28 -3.84 -30.88 -3.33
C ARG A 28 -5.34 -30.84 -3.63
N LEU A 29 -6.09 -29.89 -3.08
CA LEU A 29 -7.51 -29.67 -3.41
C LEU A 29 -7.74 -29.02 -4.79
N ARG A 30 -6.72 -28.44 -5.43
CA ARG A 30 -6.86 -27.58 -6.62
C ARG A 30 -7.60 -28.24 -7.79
N VAL A 31 -7.14 -29.42 -8.23
CA VAL A 31 -7.71 -30.14 -9.39
C VAL A 31 -9.17 -30.53 -9.11
N PHE A 32 -9.43 -31.10 -7.93
CA PHE A 32 -10.77 -31.45 -7.49
C PHE A 32 -11.72 -30.25 -7.45
N LEU A 33 -11.31 -29.12 -6.86
CA LEU A 33 -12.16 -27.94 -6.74
C LEU A 33 -12.41 -27.25 -8.09
N GLU A 34 -11.42 -27.17 -8.98
CA GLU A 34 -11.62 -26.67 -10.34
C GLU A 34 -12.63 -27.51 -11.13
N ASN A 35 -12.54 -28.84 -11.04
CA ASN A 35 -13.39 -29.79 -11.76
C ASN A 35 -14.82 -29.86 -11.19
N GLU A 36 -14.97 -29.92 -9.86
CA GLU A 36 -16.29 -30.04 -9.23
C GLU A 36 -17.05 -28.72 -9.20
N THR A 37 -16.35 -27.58 -9.15
CA THR A 37 -16.99 -26.25 -9.33
C THR A 37 -17.44 -26.07 -10.78
N GLU A 38 -16.69 -26.56 -11.77
CA GLU A 38 -17.15 -26.61 -13.18
C GLU A 38 -18.38 -27.52 -13.32
N THR A 39 -18.34 -28.73 -12.77
CA THR A 39 -19.44 -29.71 -12.87
C THR A 39 -20.72 -29.20 -12.22
N TYR A 40 -20.62 -28.55 -11.06
CA TYR A 40 -21.74 -27.84 -10.43
C TYR A 40 -22.25 -26.66 -11.28
N HIS A 41 -21.35 -25.87 -11.85
CA HIS A 41 -21.70 -24.73 -12.71
C HIS A 41 -22.42 -25.16 -13.99
N LEU A 42 -21.94 -26.23 -14.64
CA LEU A 42 -22.57 -26.84 -15.80
C LEU A 42 -23.94 -27.45 -15.45
N SER A 43 -24.11 -28.02 -14.26
CA SER A 43 -25.40 -28.52 -13.78
C SER A 43 -26.42 -27.38 -13.62
N LEU A 44 -26.04 -26.27 -12.97
CA LEU A 44 -26.89 -25.07 -12.85
C LEU A 44 -27.19 -24.43 -14.22
N ARG A 45 -26.16 -24.30 -15.08
CA ARG A 45 -26.31 -23.78 -16.45
C ARG A 45 -27.28 -24.65 -17.26
N GLY A 46 -27.22 -25.96 -17.10
CA GLY A 46 -28.15 -26.93 -17.70
C GLY A 46 -29.58 -26.72 -17.23
N GLU A 47 -29.84 -26.78 -15.92
CA GLU A 47 -31.16 -26.56 -15.31
C GLU A 47 -31.78 -25.23 -15.75
N LEU A 48 -30.99 -24.15 -15.74
CA LEU A 48 -31.46 -22.82 -16.08
C LEU A 48 -31.62 -22.59 -17.59
N SER A 49 -30.86 -23.28 -18.45
CA SER A 49 -30.91 -23.09 -19.91
C SER A 49 -32.31 -23.31 -20.49
N GLY A 50 -32.98 -24.39 -20.09
CA GLY A 50 -34.33 -24.75 -20.53
C GLY A 50 -35.45 -23.84 -20.01
N THR A 51 -35.15 -22.94 -19.06
CA THR A 51 -36.10 -21.89 -18.64
C THR A 51 -35.74 -20.53 -19.23
N LEU A 52 -34.44 -20.22 -19.35
CA LEU A 52 -33.94 -18.91 -19.77
C LEU A 52 -33.93 -18.72 -21.29
N ASN A 53 -34.01 -19.79 -22.08
CA ASN A 53 -33.96 -19.74 -23.55
C ASN A 53 -32.77 -18.95 -24.11
N GLY A 54 -31.62 -18.99 -23.42
CA GLY A 54 -30.41 -18.25 -23.79
C GLY A 54 -30.41 -16.75 -23.46
N ALA A 55 -31.41 -16.25 -22.72
CA ALA A 55 -31.46 -14.85 -22.30
C ALA A 55 -30.28 -14.45 -21.39
N ALA A 56 -29.63 -13.34 -21.73
CA ALA A 56 -28.57 -12.72 -20.94
C ALA A 56 -29.10 -11.55 -20.09
N CYS A 57 -28.41 -11.19 -19.01
CA CYS A 57 -28.72 -10.01 -18.22
C CYS A 57 -28.49 -8.74 -19.08
N GLN A 58 -29.57 -8.00 -19.36
CA GLN A 58 -29.49 -6.72 -20.10
C GLN A 58 -29.16 -5.56 -19.16
N ASP A 59 -29.66 -5.62 -17.93
CA ASP A 59 -29.58 -4.57 -16.90
C ASP A 59 -28.20 -4.44 -16.24
N LYS A 60 -27.23 -5.27 -16.66
CA LYS A 60 -25.87 -5.38 -16.09
C LYS A 60 -25.84 -5.44 -14.56
N CYS A 61 -26.73 -6.22 -13.95
CA CYS A 61 -26.93 -6.22 -12.50
C CYS A 61 -25.63 -6.40 -11.70
N ASP A 62 -25.36 -5.44 -10.82
CA ASP A 62 -24.28 -5.47 -9.84
C ASP A 62 -24.80 -6.03 -8.49
N GLY A 63 -24.06 -6.96 -7.89
CA GLY A 63 -24.36 -7.52 -6.58
C GLY A 63 -24.19 -6.52 -5.43
N LYS A 64 -23.40 -5.46 -5.61
CA LYS A 64 -23.24 -4.36 -4.64
C LYS A 64 -24.56 -3.64 -4.38
N ALA A 65 -25.37 -3.45 -5.42
CA ALA A 65 -26.68 -2.81 -5.34
C ALA A 65 -27.72 -3.64 -4.55
N TRP A 66 -27.43 -4.90 -4.20
CA TRP A 66 -28.35 -5.80 -3.49
C TRP A 66 -28.20 -5.71 -1.96
N GLY A 67 -27.19 -4.97 -1.47
CA GLY A 67 -27.07 -4.53 -0.07
C GLY A 67 -26.56 -5.56 0.96
N LYS A 68 -26.36 -5.09 2.21
CA LYS A 68 -25.86 -5.93 3.33
C LYS A 68 -26.92 -6.89 3.94
N ALA A 69 -28.15 -6.98 3.41
CA ALA A 69 -29.25 -7.75 4.03
C ALA A 69 -29.96 -8.72 3.06
N PRO A 70 -30.25 -9.99 3.43
CA PRO A 70 -29.98 -11.09 2.50
C PRO A 70 -31.21 -11.73 1.82
N LYS A 71 -32.43 -11.23 2.06
CA LYS A 71 -33.67 -12.01 1.85
C LYS A 71 -34.40 -11.81 0.52
N ARG A 72 -34.02 -10.82 -0.30
CA ARG A 72 -34.67 -10.57 -1.61
C ARG A 72 -33.64 -10.18 -2.65
N VAL A 73 -33.53 -11.00 -3.68
CA VAL A 73 -32.95 -10.62 -4.96
C VAL A 73 -33.88 -9.58 -5.60
N PRO A 74 -33.39 -8.50 -6.22
CA PRO A 74 -34.25 -7.58 -6.96
C PRO A 74 -35.00 -8.31 -8.08
N ASP A 75 -36.33 -8.22 -8.08
CA ASP A 75 -37.18 -8.86 -9.08
C ASP A 75 -37.10 -8.21 -10.48
N SER A 76 -36.28 -7.16 -10.65
CA SER A 76 -36.12 -6.38 -11.89
C SER A 76 -35.48 -7.15 -13.04
N CYS A 77 -34.52 -8.05 -12.79
CA CYS A 77 -33.83 -8.80 -13.84
C CYS A 77 -34.22 -10.29 -13.82
N PRO A 78 -34.99 -10.79 -14.80
CA PRO A 78 -35.44 -12.20 -14.84
C PRO A 78 -34.29 -13.22 -14.87
N VAL A 79 -33.16 -12.87 -15.49
CA VAL A 79 -32.00 -13.76 -15.63
C VAL A 79 -31.27 -13.93 -14.29
N CYS A 80 -30.84 -12.81 -13.70
CA CYS A 80 -30.13 -12.81 -12.42
C CYS A 80 -31.02 -13.32 -11.27
N CYS A 81 -32.32 -13.02 -11.31
CA CYS A 81 -33.29 -13.51 -10.32
C CYS A 81 -33.41 -15.04 -10.33
N ARG A 82 -33.34 -15.71 -11.50
CA ARG A 82 -33.35 -17.19 -11.56
C ARG A 82 -32.02 -17.81 -11.14
N TRP A 83 -30.89 -17.26 -11.58
CA TRP A 83 -29.57 -17.72 -11.12
C TRP A 83 -29.43 -17.62 -9.59
N ALA A 84 -29.78 -16.47 -9.01
CA ALA A 84 -29.74 -16.28 -7.56
C ALA A 84 -30.72 -17.23 -6.81
N LYS A 85 -31.89 -17.55 -7.39
CA LYS A 85 -32.81 -18.56 -6.83
C LYS A 85 -32.21 -19.98 -6.85
N ALA A 86 -31.54 -20.39 -7.93
CA ALA A 86 -30.88 -21.70 -8.01
C ALA A 86 -29.65 -21.81 -7.09
N ILE A 87 -28.87 -20.71 -6.97
CA ILE A 87 -27.79 -20.56 -5.99
C ILE A 87 -28.34 -20.69 -4.55
N LEU A 88 -29.40 -19.96 -4.20
CA LEU A 88 -30.06 -20.03 -2.90
C LEU A 88 -30.65 -21.42 -2.59
N ALA A 89 -31.20 -22.11 -3.58
CA ALA A 89 -31.71 -23.48 -3.42
C ALA A 89 -30.60 -24.47 -3.03
N ASN A 90 -29.37 -24.21 -3.48
CA ASN A 90 -28.18 -24.98 -3.14
C ASN A 90 -27.38 -24.39 -1.96
N HIS A 91 -27.86 -23.35 -1.27
CA HIS A 91 -27.15 -22.70 -0.16
C HIS A 91 -27.64 -23.22 1.21
N LYS A 92 -26.69 -23.65 2.05
CA LYS A 92 -26.94 -24.22 3.39
C LYS A 92 -27.56 -23.20 4.37
N THR A 93 -27.20 -21.93 4.26
CA THR A 93 -27.79 -20.82 5.03
C THR A 93 -28.67 -19.96 4.11
N LYS A 94 -29.47 -19.05 4.66
CA LYS A 94 -30.22 -18.04 3.87
C LYS A 94 -29.52 -16.67 3.85
N THR A 95 -28.21 -16.67 4.07
CA THR A 95 -27.36 -15.46 4.14
C THR A 95 -26.26 -15.59 3.10
N VAL A 96 -26.36 -14.80 2.03
CA VAL A 96 -25.43 -14.80 0.90
C VAL A 96 -24.79 -13.42 0.77
N HIS A 97 -23.47 -13.39 0.61
CA HIS A 97 -22.70 -12.16 0.40
C HIS A 97 -22.79 -11.72 -1.08
N TRP A 98 -23.97 -11.30 -1.53
CA TRP A 98 -24.22 -10.91 -2.93
C TRP A 98 -23.22 -9.86 -3.45
N ARG A 99 -22.73 -8.98 -2.57
CA ARG A 99 -21.68 -7.99 -2.83
C ARG A 99 -20.40 -8.58 -3.46
N ASN A 100 -20.05 -9.83 -3.17
CA ASN A 100 -18.89 -10.50 -3.79
C ASN A 100 -19.09 -10.75 -5.30
N CYS A 101 -20.33 -10.98 -5.73
CA CYS A 101 -20.66 -11.53 -7.04
C CYS A 101 -20.94 -10.44 -8.07
N GLN A 102 -20.71 -10.76 -9.34
CA GLN A 102 -21.27 -10.03 -10.47
C GLN A 102 -22.39 -10.87 -11.12
N PRO A 103 -23.68 -10.67 -10.76
CA PRO A 103 -24.81 -11.46 -11.24
C PRO A 103 -24.93 -11.64 -12.76
N CYS A 104 -24.41 -10.68 -13.53
CA CYS A 104 -24.36 -10.73 -14.99
C CYS A 104 -23.34 -11.74 -15.57
N LEU A 105 -22.35 -12.17 -14.78
CA LEU A 105 -21.28 -13.10 -15.16
C LEU A 105 -21.53 -14.56 -14.72
N TRP A 106 -22.52 -14.81 -13.86
CA TRP A 106 -22.92 -16.17 -13.46
C TRP A 106 -23.18 -17.14 -14.63
N PRO A 107 -23.78 -16.73 -15.78
CA PRO A 107 -23.93 -17.64 -16.91
C PRO A 107 -22.61 -18.13 -17.53
N GLN A 108 -21.51 -17.38 -17.37
CA GLN A 108 -20.23 -17.60 -18.03
C GLN A 108 -19.16 -18.17 -17.08
N LEU A 109 -19.02 -17.61 -15.87
CA LEU A 109 -17.91 -17.89 -14.96
C LEU A 109 -18.34 -18.71 -13.72
N LYS A 110 -17.69 -19.84 -13.50
CA LYS A 110 -17.96 -20.72 -12.36
C LYS A 110 -17.57 -20.12 -11.01
N TRP A 111 -16.43 -19.40 -10.96
CA TRP A 111 -15.96 -18.80 -9.71
C TRP A 111 -16.86 -17.64 -9.24
N GLU A 112 -17.52 -16.92 -10.14
CA GLU A 112 -18.57 -15.94 -9.79
C GLU A 112 -19.79 -16.58 -9.10
N VAL A 113 -20.12 -17.82 -9.47
CA VAL A 113 -21.17 -18.60 -8.78
C VAL A 113 -20.65 -19.12 -7.44
N ALA A 114 -19.38 -19.54 -7.38
CA ALA A 114 -18.74 -20.02 -6.16
C ALA A 114 -18.64 -18.94 -5.05
N LYS A 115 -18.36 -17.68 -5.43
CA LYS A 115 -18.31 -16.51 -4.51
C LYS A 115 -19.54 -16.33 -3.64
N ALA A 116 -20.72 -16.78 -4.09
CA ALA A 116 -21.96 -16.70 -3.33
C ALA A 116 -21.96 -17.58 -2.07
N PHE A 117 -21.10 -18.61 -2.03
CA PHE A 117 -20.98 -19.57 -0.92
C PHE A 117 -19.83 -19.21 0.05
N MET A 118 -19.15 -18.09 -0.19
CA MET A 118 -17.95 -17.63 0.52
C MET A 118 -18.25 -16.41 1.41
N PRO A 119 -17.41 -16.12 2.43
CA PRO A 119 -17.52 -14.89 3.22
C PRO A 119 -17.31 -13.62 2.36
N GLY A 120 -17.62 -12.45 2.92
CA GLY A 120 -17.39 -11.16 2.25
C GLY A 120 -15.90 -10.87 2.02
N GLY A 121 -15.58 -10.19 0.92
CA GLY A 121 -14.22 -9.71 0.60
C GLY A 121 -13.69 -10.10 -0.78
N HIS A 122 -14.43 -10.93 -1.54
CA HIS A 122 -13.92 -11.57 -2.76
C HIS A 122 -14.38 -10.90 -4.08
N GLU A 123 -14.69 -9.60 -4.05
CA GLU A 123 -15.27 -8.89 -5.21
C GLU A 123 -14.44 -9.04 -6.49
N GLY A 124 -13.11 -8.87 -6.40
CA GLY A 124 -12.19 -8.86 -7.55
C GLY A 124 -11.61 -10.21 -7.96
N HIS A 125 -11.98 -11.31 -7.30
CA HIS A 125 -11.39 -12.64 -7.52
C HIS A 125 -12.01 -13.30 -8.78
N GLY A 126 -11.32 -14.20 -9.46
CA GLY A 126 -11.83 -14.85 -10.69
C GLY A 126 -11.35 -16.28 -10.96
N LYS A 127 -10.30 -16.75 -10.27
CA LYS A 127 -9.65 -18.06 -10.46
C LYS A 127 -9.27 -18.66 -9.10
N PHE A 128 -8.97 -19.97 -9.07
CA PHE A 128 -8.60 -20.69 -7.84
C PHE A 128 -7.51 -20.00 -7.01
N GLU A 129 -6.49 -19.44 -7.65
CA GLU A 129 -5.31 -18.88 -6.99
C GLU A 129 -5.62 -17.64 -6.15
N ASP A 130 -6.73 -16.95 -6.44
CA ASP A 130 -7.17 -15.77 -5.70
C ASP A 130 -7.86 -16.15 -4.38
N PHE A 131 -8.26 -17.41 -4.19
CA PHE A 131 -9.00 -17.85 -3.01
C PHE A 131 -8.10 -18.60 -2.02
N ASP A 132 -8.05 -18.13 -0.78
CA ASP A 132 -7.40 -18.86 0.32
C ASP A 132 -8.19 -20.12 0.72
N ILE A 133 -7.55 -21.00 1.48
CA ILE A 133 -8.14 -22.28 1.91
C ILE A 133 -9.49 -22.13 2.63
N ALA A 134 -9.71 -21.10 3.45
CA ALA A 134 -10.98 -20.93 4.14
C ALA A 134 -12.10 -20.44 3.22
N ALA A 135 -11.81 -19.66 2.17
CA ALA A 135 -12.81 -19.31 1.15
C ALA A 135 -13.26 -20.56 0.39
N LEU A 136 -12.29 -21.38 -0.05
CA LEU A 136 -12.52 -22.67 -0.72
C LEU A 136 -13.26 -23.68 0.16
N LEU A 137 -12.91 -23.77 1.45
CA LEU A 137 -13.62 -24.62 2.41
C LEU A 137 -15.01 -24.09 2.76
N ASN A 138 -15.23 -22.76 2.77
CA ASN A 138 -16.58 -22.19 2.93
C ASN A 138 -17.48 -22.57 1.75
N LEU A 139 -16.98 -22.53 0.51
CA LEU A 139 -17.69 -23.06 -0.66
C LEU A 139 -18.13 -24.52 -0.44
N MET A 140 -17.23 -25.40 0.00
CA MET A 140 -17.55 -26.81 0.28
C MET A 140 -18.52 -26.98 1.47
N SER A 141 -18.46 -26.12 2.48
CA SER A 141 -19.33 -26.18 3.67
C SER A 141 -20.74 -25.65 3.40
N ASN A 142 -20.87 -24.62 2.56
CA ASN A 142 -22.11 -23.88 2.33
C ASN A 142 -22.87 -24.33 1.08
N CYS A 143 -22.19 -24.79 0.02
CA CYS A 143 -22.85 -25.32 -1.17
C CYS A 143 -23.30 -26.78 -0.93
N THR A 144 -24.58 -27.07 -1.14
CA THR A 144 -25.13 -28.42 -0.92
C THR A 144 -24.57 -29.49 -1.84
N TYR A 145 -24.05 -29.10 -3.01
CA TYR A 145 -23.43 -29.99 -3.98
C TYR A 145 -22.25 -30.80 -3.40
N PHE A 146 -21.37 -30.16 -2.62
CA PHE A 146 -20.17 -30.81 -2.06
C PHE A 146 -20.48 -31.80 -0.92
N LYS A 147 -21.69 -31.78 -0.34
CA LYS A 147 -22.12 -32.71 0.72
C LYS A 147 -22.09 -34.18 0.29
N LYS A 148 -22.07 -34.47 -1.02
CA LYS A 148 -21.93 -35.82 -1.57
C LYS A 148 -20.52 -36.42 -1.37
N PHE A 149 -19.51 -35.58 -1.14
CA PHE A 149 -18.12 -35.97 -0.93
C PHE A 149 -17.72 -35.98 0.55
N VAL A 150 -18.10 -34.95 1.30
CA VAL A 150 -17.67 -34.79 2.70
C VAL A 150 -18.71 -34.03 3.52
N ARG A 151 -18.76 -34.31 4.83
CA ARG A 151 -19.67 -33.61 5.75
C ARG A 151 -19.11 -32.24 6.14
N PRO A 152 -19.94 -31.20 6.38
CA PRO A 152 -19.47 -29.86 6.71
C PRO A 152 -18.69 -29.73 8.04
N GLU A 153 -18.75 -30.71 8.95
CA GLU A 153 -18.17 -30.60 10.30
C GLU A 153 -16.62 -30.66 10.30
N PRO A 154 -15.95 -31.68 9.71
CA PRO A 154 -14.50 -31.64 9.47
C PRO A 154 -14.01 -30.40 8.73
N ILE A 155 -14.76 -29.95 7.72
CA ILE A 155 -14.47 -28.70 7.00
C ILE A 155 -14.47 -27.50 7.95
N THR A 156 -15.49 -27.38 8.80
CA THR A 156 -15.64 -26.26 9.75
C THR A 156 -14.52 -26.27 10.79
N LYS A 157 -14.03 -27.44 11.21
CA LYS A 157 -12.85 -27.58 12.08
C LYS A 157 -11.58 -27.02 11.42
N VAL A 158 -11.32 -27.33 10.15
CA VAL A 158 -10.15 -26.80 9.43
C VAL A 158 -10.28 -25.29 9.13
N ILE A 159 -11.49 -24.78 8.87
CA ILE A 159 -11.74 -23.32 8.79
C ILE A 159 -11.40 -22.64 10.13
N HIS A 160 -11.77 -23.26 11.27
CA HIS A 160 -11.42 -22.73 12.59
C HIS A 160 -9.91 -22.68 12.82
N VAL A 161 -9.16 -23.73 12.43
CA VAL A 161 -7.69 -23.76 12.46
C VAL A 161 -7.08 -22.61 11.64
N ARG A 162 -7.50 -22.44 10.37
CA ARG A 162 -7.07 -21.31 9.53
C ARG A 162 -7.33 -19.98 10.22
N ASN A 163 -8.53 -19.80 10.79
CA ASN A 163 -8.87 -18.56 11.48
C ASN A 163 -8.01 -18.35 12.74
N GLN A 164 -7.78 -19.35 13.59
CA GLN A 164 -6.90 -19.21 14.76
C GLN A 164 -5.47 -18.79 14.37
N LEU A 165 -4.92 -19.36 13.29
CA LEU A 165 -3.60 -19.00 12.77
C LEU A 165 -3.56 -17.59 12.19
N MET A 166 -4.58 -17.22 11.40
CA MET A 166 -4.66 -15.92 10.74
C MET A 166 -5.08 -14.79 11.69
N HIS A 167 -5.71 -15.09 12.82
CA HIS A 167 -6.07 -14.11 13.86
C HIS A 167 -5.05 -13.99 14.99
N SER A 168 -4.07 -14.90 15.12
CA SER A 168 -3.01 -14.80 16.13
C SER A 168 -2.25 -13.46 16.01
N PRO A 169 -2.25 -12.57 17.02
CA PRO A 169 -1.50 -11.32 16.95
C PRO A 169 0.01 -11.54 17.13
N GLN A 170 0.38 -12.52 17.96
CA GLN A 170 1.78 -12.85 18.28
C GLN A 170 2.43 -13.82 17.28
N LEU A 171 1.65 -14.49 16.43
CA LEU A 171 2.13 -15.52 15.48
C LEU A 171 2.74 -16.76 16.18
N HIS A 172 2.18 -17.15 17.33
CA HIS A 172 2.66 -18.25 18.16
C HIS A 172 1.67 -19.44 18.16
N VAL A 173 2.18 -20.68 18.13
CA VAL A 173 1.42 -21.93 18.23
C VAL A 173 2.21 -22.96 19.05
N SER A 174 1.67 -23.42 20.18
CA SER A 174 2.29 -24.49 20.97
C SER A 174 2.30 -25.84 20.24
N ASP A 175 3.24 -26.73 20.60
CA ASP A 175 3.35 -28.08 20.01
C ASP A 175 2.04 -28.88 20.07
N GLN A 176 1.30 -28.76 21.18
CA GLN A 176 -0.01 -29.40 21.35
C GLN A 176 -1.04 -28.88 20.33
N ASN A 177 -1.08 -27.56 20.11
CA ASN A 177 -1.97 -26.96 19.13
C ASN A 177 -1.55 -27.36 17.70
N LEU A 178 -0.26 -27.38 17.38
CA LEU A 178 0.24 -27.87 16.09
C LEU A 178 -0.20 -29.31 15.82
N GLN A 179 -0.02 -30.23 16.78
CA GLN A 179 -0.46 -31.63 16.64
C GLN A 179 -1.98 -31.73 16.43
N GLN A 180 -2.76 -30.94 17.16
CA GLN A 180 -4.22 -30.88 16.99
C GLN A 180 -4.63 -30.34 15.61
N TYR A 181 -3.95 -29.30 15.12
CA TYR A 181 -4.20 -28.69 13.81
C TYR A 181 -3.87 -29.65 12.67
N CYS A 182 -2.70 -30.31 12.70
CA CYS A 182 -2.32 -31.36 11.76
C CYS A 182 -3.33 -32.52 11.77
N SER A 183 -3.75 -32.97 12.96
CA SER A 183 -4.76 -34.03 13.10
C SER A 183 -6.10 -33.65 12.45
N MET A 184 -6.57 -32.41 12.61
CA MET A 184 -7.80 -31.92 11.95
C MET A 184 -7.68 -31.89 10.42
N VAL A 185 -6.54 -31.44 9.88
CA VAL A 185 -6.28 -31.41 8.43
C VAL A 185 -6.18 -32.81 7.83
N CYS A 186 -5.42 -33.71 8.45
CA CYS A 186 -5.32 -35.11 7.99
C CYS A 186 -6.66 -35.85 8.10
N THR A 187 -7.49 -35.53 9.11
CA THR A 187 -8.87 -36.05 9.22
C THR A 187 -9.75 -35.60 8.05
N LEU A 188 -9.63 -34.34 7.61
CA LEU A 188 -10.38 -33.84 6.45
C LEU A 188 -9.88 -34.50 5.15
N ALA A 189 -8.57 -34.61 4.96
CA ALA A 189 -7.98 -35.26 3.78
C ALA A 189 -8.36 -36.74 3.67
N GLY A 190 -8.30 -37.50 4.77
CA GLY A 190 -8.70 -38.91 4.80
C GLY A 190 -10.19 -39.19 4.57
N LEU A 191 -11.04 -38.16 4.67
CA LEU A 191 -12.43 -38.24 4.24
C LEU A 191 -12.62 -37.92 2.74
N LEU A 192 -11.62 -37.30 2.11
CA LEU A 192 -11.64 -36.87 0.71
C LEU A 192 -10.76 -37.73 -0.21
N GLU A 193 -9.81 -38.53 0.30
CA GLU A 193 -8.89 -39.37 -0.50
C GLU A 193 -9.60 -40.33 -1.48
N LYS A 194 -10.86 -40.69 -1.20
CA LYS A 194 -11.71 -41.54 -2.06
C LYS A 194 -12.31 -40.80 -3.27
N HIS A 195 -12.10 -39.49 -3.32
CA HIS A 195 -12.62 -38.57 -4.34
C HIS A 195 -11.53 -37.65 -4.92
N VAL A 196 -10.35 -37.61 -4.28
CA VAL A 196 -9.19 -36.80 -4.64
C VAL A 196 -7.94 -37.66 -4.45
N GLU A 197 -7.36 -38.17 -5.54
CA GLU A 197 -6.22 -39.09 -5.46
C GLU A 197 -4.98 -38.39 -4.87
N GLU A 198 -4.89 -37.08 -5.06
CA GLU A 198 -3.87 -36.18 -4.52
C GLU A 198 -3.95 -36.00 -2.99
N LEU A 199 -5.03 -36.46 -2.33
CA LEU A 199 -5.23 -36.38 -0.87
C LEU A 199 -5.02 -37.69 -0.11
N LYS A 200 -4.41 -38.72 -0.72
CA LYS A 200 -3.91 -39.92 -0.01
C LYS A 200 -3.19 -39.52 1.28
N ILE A 201 -3.65 -40.01 2.44
CA ILE A 201 -3.14 -39.58 3.75
C ILE A 201 -1.64 -39.81 3.87
N THR A 202 -1.13 -40.93 3.34
CA THR A 202 0.31 -41.25 3.32
C THR A 202 1.12 -40.15 2.65
N ASP A 203 0.65 -39.67 1.51
CA ASP A 203 1.39 -38.77 0.65
C ASP A 203 1.30 -37.34 1.19
N LEU A 204 0.20 -37.00 1.87
CA LEU A 204 0.02 -35.76 2.61
C LEU A 204 0.94 -35.70 3.84
N SER A 205 0.91 -36.74 4.70
CA SER A 205 1.80 -36.82 5.87
C SER A 205 3.25 -36.73 5.42
N ASN A 206 3.66 -37.54 4.44
CA ASN A 206 5.01 -37.50 3.87
C ASN A 206 5.44 -36.14 3.30
N GLU A 207 4.53 -35.20 2.97
CA GLU A 207 4.87 -33.82 2.58
C GLU A 207 5.01 -32.91 3.81
N VAL A 208 4.08 -33.01 4.77
CA VAL A 208 4.10 -32.29 6.06
C VAL A 208 5.33 -32.67 6.89
N ASP A 209 5.60 -33.96 7.01
CA ASP A 209 6.71 -34.53 7.78
C ASP A 209 8.05 -34.09 7.16
N LYS A 210 8.18 -34.13 5.81
CA LYS A 210 9.34 -33.58 5.11
C LYS A 210 9.54 -32.09 5.34
N PHE A 211 8.48 -31.29 5.33
CA PHE A 211 8.58 -29.86 5.61
C PHE A 211 9.06 -29.61 7.04
N CYS A 212 8.53 -30.33 8.03
CA CYS A 212 8.96 -30.24 9.41
C CYS A 212 10.43 -30.66 9.57
N ASP A 213 10.82 -31.80 8.99
CA ASP A 213 12.19 -32.32 8.97
C ASP A 213 13.18 -31.33 8.36
N LEU A 214 12.84 -30.73 7.21
CA LEU A 214 13.70 -29.77 6.51
C LEU A 214 13.84 -28.47 7.32
N LEU A 215 12.74 -28.00 7.91
CA LEU A 215 12.72 -26.79 8.72
C LEU A 215 13.58 -26.97 9.97
N GLU A 216 13.52 -28.13 10.64
CA GLU A 216 14.38 -28.42 11.81
C GLU A 216 15.86 -28.59 11.42
N LYS A 217 16.16 -29.33 10.33
CA LYS A 217 17.53 -29.53 9.84
C LYS A 217 18.21 -28.22 9.42
N CYS A 218 17.45 -27.24 8.93
CA CYS A 218 17.94 -25.90 8.63
C CYS A 218 18.48 -25.12 9.84
N PHE A 219 18.23 -25.55 11.09
CA PHE A 219 18.76 -24.91 12.30
C PHE A 219 19.71 -25.78 13.11
N SER A 220 19.74 -27.10 12.89
CA SER A 220 20.71 -28.01 13.53
C SER A 220 22.07 -28.11 12.81
N GLU A 221 22.14 -27.76 11.53
CA GLU A 221 23.34 -27.95 10.69
C GLU A 221 23.99 -26.64 10.19
N PRO A 222 25.28 -26.65 9.82
CA PRO A 222 25.99 -25.44 9.41
C PRO A 222 25.44 -24.78 8.13
N LEU A 223 25.22 -23.46 8.21
CA LEU A 223 24.69 -22.57 7.15
C LEU A 223 25.33 -22.71 5.75
N GLN A 224 26.52 -23.28 5.63
CA GLN A 224 27.20 -23.50 4.36
C GLN A 224 26.41 -24.44 3.41
N SER A 225 25.67 -25.41 3.96
CA SER A 225 25.10 -26.53 3.17
C SER A 225 23.64 -26.34 2.72
N MET A 226 22.91 -25.38 3.28
CA MET A 226 21.43 -25.32 3.22
C MET A 226 20.87 -24.02 2.62
N ARG A 227 21.68 -23.28 1.84
CA ARG A 227 21.33 -21.94 1.31
C ARG A 227 20.03 -21.92 0.49
N GLU A 228 19.82 -22.92 -0.35
CA GLU A 228 18.65 -23.00 -1.25
C GLU A 228 17.37 -23.26 -0.45
N ASN A 229 17.39 -24.27 0.43
CA ASN A 229 16.26 -24.58 1.34
C ASN A 229 15.87 -23.35 2.19
N TYR A 230 16.85 -22.59 2.70
CA TYR A 230 16.60 -21.40 3.51
C TYR A 230 15.83 -20.30 2.73
N GLN A 231 16.10 -20.16 1.43
CA GLN A 231 15.37 -19.21 0.58
C GLN A 231 13.90 -19.61 0.41
N THR A 232 13.61 -20.91 0.24
CA THR A 232 12.23 -21.42 0.15
C THR A 232 11.41 -21.12 1.41
N PHE A 233 12.00 -21.26 2.61
CA PHE A 233 11.31 -20.91 3.86
C PHE A 233 11.03 -19.40 3.97
N LEU A 234 11.97 -18.54 3.55
CA LEU A 234 11.74 -17.10 3.51
C LEU A 234 10.64 -16.70 2.51
N GLU A 235 10.48 -17.43 1.41
CA GLU A 235 9.44 -17.18 0.40
C GLU A 235 8.06 -17.65 0.87
N ALA A 236 7.98 -18.82 1.51
CA ALA A 236 6.76 -19.30 2.16
C ALA A 236 6.29 -18.35 3.27
N GLU A 237 7.20 -17.91 4.15
CA GLU A 237 6.94 -16.91 5.18
C GLU A 237 6.37 -15.61 4.58
N GLN A 238 6.99 -15.07 3.54
CA GLN A 238 6.49 -13.87 2.84
C GLN A 238 5.10 -14.07 2.21
N HIS A 239 4.78 -15.27 1.71
CA HIS A 239 3.46 -15.58 1.16
C HIS A 239 2.38 -15.55 2.26
N LEU A 240 2.64 -16.20 3.39
CA LEU A 240 1.72 -16.23 4.53
C LEU A 240 1.46 -14.83 5.10
N PHE A 241 2.47 -13.96 5.16
CA PHE A 241 2.27 -12.57 5.55
C PHE A 241 1.40 -11.78 4.56
N LYS A 242 1.51 -12.03 3.24
CA LYS A 242 0.63 -11.39 2.25
C LYS A 242 -0.82 -11.81 2.45
N GLU A 243 -1.09 -13.11 2.58
CA GLU A 243 -2.44 -13.62 2.88
C GLU A 243 -2.98 -13.05 4.21
N LYS A 244 -2.14 -12.88 5.24
CA LYS A 244 -2.57 -12.30 6.53
C LYS A 244 -2.90 -10.81 6.41
N ILE A 245 -2.10 -10.03 5.66
CA ILE A 245 -2.37 -8.61 5.39
C ILE A 245 -3.64 -8.44 4.54
N GLU A 246 -3.81 -9.26 3.50
CA GLU A 246 -5.03 -9.26 2.66
C GLU A 246 -6.28 -9.67 3.48
N SER A 247 -6.16 -10.64 4.38
CA SER A 247 -7.24 -11.03 5.30
C SER A 247 -7.54 -9.97 6.38
N LEU A 248 -6.62 -9.05 6.67
CA LEU A 248 -6.89 -7.85 7.49
C LEU A 248 -7.59 -6.78 6.68
N ILE A 249 -7.12 -6.47 5.46
CA ILE A 249 -7.75 -5.50 4.55
C ILE A 249 -9.23 -5.87 4.33
N GLN A 250 -9.53 -7.12 4.00
CA GLN A 250 -10.91 -7.59 3.77
C GLN A 250 -11.83 -7.44 5.00
N ARG A 251 -11.27 -7.55 6.22
CA ARG A 251 -12.03 -7.39 7.47
C ARG A 251 -12.21 -5.93 7.88
N TYR A 252 -11.20 -5.10 7.67
CA TYR A 252 -11.29 -3.65 7.84
C TYR A 252 -12.39 -3.07 6.94
N GLU A 253 -12.45 -3.48 5.67
CA GLU A 253 -13.51 -3.11 4.71
C GLU A 253 -14.88 -3.75 5.00
N SER A 254 -14.96 -4.63 6.01
CA SER A 254 -16.18 -5.32 6.44
C SER A 254 -16.70 -4.88 7.81
N ASP A 255 -16.09 -3.85 8.42
CA ASP A 255 -16.45 -3.31 9.74
C ASP A 255 -16.38 -4.35 10.87
N GLN A 256 -15.34 -5.20 10.90
CA GLN A 256 -15.18 -6.25 11.93
C GLN A 256 -14.33 -5.80 13.12
N GLU A 257 -14.73 -6.19 14.33
CA GLU A 257 -14.03 -5.90 15.59
C GLU A 257 -12.69 -6.64 15.70
N GLY A 258 -11.74 -6.08 16.46
CA GLY A 258 -10.42 -6.67 16.74
C GLY A 258 -9.35 -6.51 15.63
N VAL A 259 -9.68 -5.82 14.53
CA VAL A 259 -8.75 -5.63 13.40
C VAL A 259 -7.57 -4.73 13.77
N GLU A 260 -7.79 -3.73 14.63
CA GLU A 260 -6.78 -2.78 15.10
C GLU A 260 -5.67 -3.46 15.91
N GLU A 261 -6.03 -4.39 16.80
CA GLU A 261 -5.08 -5.16 17.62
C GLU A 261 -4.18 -6.04 16.75
N GLU A 262 -4.77 -6.80 15.82
CA GLU A 262 -4.02 -7.64 14.90
C GLU A 262 -3.12 -6.83 13.95
N LEU A 263 -3.62 -5.70 13.43
CA LEU A 263 -2.87 -4.79 12.57
C LEU A 263 -1.67 -4.20 13.33
N GLN A 264 -1.87 -3.80 14.60
CA GLN A 264 -0.79 -3.32 15.45
C GLN A 264 0.19 -4.44 15.84
N GLY A 265 -0.29 -5.68 16.04
CA GLY A 265 0.53 -6.87 16.23
C GLY A 265 1.48 -7.12 15.05
N ILE A 266 0.95 -7.18 13.82
CA ILE A 266 1.78 -7.30 12.61
C ILE A 266 2.74 -6.11 12.48
N ARG A 267 2.26 -4.88 12.70
CA ARG A 267 3.10 -3.67 12.61
C ARG A 267 4.30 -3.75 13.56
N THR A 268 4.09 -4.19 14.81
CA THR A 268 5.18 -4.39 15.77
C THR A 268 6.09 -5.55 15.38
N PHE A 269 5.55 -6.68 14.90
CA PHE A 269 6.36 -7.82 14.44
C PHE A 269 7.25 -7.46 13.24
N LEU A 270 6.72 -6.72 12.25
CA LEU A 270 7.49 -6.27 11.09
C LEU A 270 8.55 -5.24 11.50
N GLN A 271 8.25 -4.31 12.41
CA GLN A 271 9.25 -3.38 12.96
C GLN A 271 10.41 -4.09 13.70
N GLN A 272 10.21 -5.32 14.15
CA GLN A 272 11.23 -6.18 14.78
C GLN A 272 11.97 -7.08 13.77
N ASN A 273 11.51 -7.16 12.52
CA ASN A 273 12.04 -8.04 11.48
C ASN A 273 12.24 -7.25 10.17
N THR A 274 13.38 -6.57 10.04
CA THR A 274 13.56 -5.57 8.97
C THR A 274 13.56 -6.19 7.58
N ASP A 275 14.01 -7.45 7.44
CA ASP A 275 14.00 -8.20 6.18
C ASP A 275 12.61 -8.62 5.70
N LEU A 276 11.60 -8.63 6.60
CA LEU A 276 10.20 -8.77 6.25
C LEU A 276 9.57 -7.39 5.98
N GLN A 277 9.91 -6.37 6.77
CA GLN A 277 9.42 -5.01 6.58
C GLN A 277 9.82 -4.43 5.21
N GLU A 278 11.07 -4.62 4.76
CA GLU A 278 11.54 -4.14 3.45
C GLU A 278 10.78 -4.82 2.28
N LYS A 279 10.35 -6.08 2.44
CA LYS A 279 9.68 -6.86 1.38
C LYS A 279 8.15 -6.74 1.37
N LEU A 280 7.54 -6.45 2.52
CA LEU A 280 6.09 -6.32 2.72
C LEU A 280 5.63 -4.85 2.81
N GLY A 281 6.58 -3.90 2.73
CA GLY A 281 6.32 -2.46 2.75
C GLY A 281 5.18 -2.01 1.82
N PRO A 282 5.14 -2.40 0.53
CA PRO A 282 4.06 -2.01 -0.38
C PRO A 282 2.67 -2.51 0.04
N GLN A 283 2.58 -3.70 0.65
CA GLN A 283 1.31 -4.24 1.15
C GLN A 283 0.86 -3.50 2.42
N MET A 284 1.80 -3.14 3.30
CA MET A 284 1.51 -2.34 4.50
C MET A 284 1.15 -0.88 4.16
N GLU A 285 1.77 -0.31 3.13
CA GLU A 285 1.46 1.04 2.61
C GLU A 285 0.07 1.07 1.94
N LEU A 286 -0.29 0.02 1.19
CA LEU A 286 -1.65 -0.15 0.66
C LEU A 286 -2.71 -0.27 1.77
N LEU A 287 -2.41 -1.01 2.85
CA LEU A 287 -3.29 -1.10 4.02
C LEU A 287 -3.44 0.27 4.70
N GLN A 288 -2.34 0.99 4.95
CA GLN A 288 -2.40 2.33 5.56
C GLN A 288 -3.19 3.32 4.67
N MET A 289 -2.98 3.31 3.36
CA MET A 289 -3.73 4.16 2.42
C MET A 289 -5.25 3.94 2.49
N ARG A 290 -5.71 2.71 2.74
CA ARG A 290 -7.15 2.41 2.93
C ARG A 290 -7.66 2.89 4.29
N VAL A 291 -6.84 2.79 5.35
CA VAL A 291 -7.14 3.38 6.68
C VAL A 291 -7.29 4.89 6.56
N ASP A 292 -6.28 5.58 6.01
CA ASP A 292 -6.27 7.04 5.81
C ASP A 292 -7.49 7.51 5.00
N HIS A 293 -7.86 6.76 3.96
CA HIS A 293 -9.01 7.07 3.13
C HIS A 293 -10.36 6.91 3.88
N HIS A 294 -10.49 5.90 4.74
CA HIS A 294 -11.68 5.73 5.58
C HIS A 294 -11.78 6.82 6.66
N GLU A 295 -10.67 7.21 7.30
CA GLU A 295 -10.62 8.34 8.23
C GLU A 295 -11.03 9.66 7.56
N GLN A 296 -10.58 9.90 6.32
CA GLN A 296 -11.01 11.05 5.52
C GLN A 296 -12.51 11.00 5.20
N GLN A 297 -13.05 9.85 4.77
CA GLN A 297 -14.49 9.70 4.51
C GLN A 297 -15.34 9.99 5.75
N ILE A 298 -14.90 9.54 6.94
CA ILE A 298 -15.58 9.83 8.22
C ILE A 298 -15.56 11.34 8.51
N THR A 299 -14.44 12.00 8.25
CA THR A 299 -14.28 13.46 8.44
C THR A 299 -15.22 14.24 7.51
N ASP A 300 -15.24 13.93 6.21
CA ASP A 300 -16.15 14.52 5.22
C ASP A 300 -17.63 14.29 5.60
N LEU A 301 -17.96 13.13 6.18
CA LEU A 301 -19.33 12.83 6.62
C LEU A 301 -19.74 13.71 7.80
N ASN A 302 -18.85 13.90 8.78
CA ASN A 302 -19.08 14.75 9.94
C ASN A 302 -19.27 16.22 9.52
N GLU A 303 -18.42 16.76 8.64
CA GLU A 303 -18.60 18.12 8.11
C GLU A 303 -19.95 18.32 7.40
N ARG A 304 -20.42 17.30 6.67
CA ARG A 304 -21.72 17.35 5.99
C ARG A 304 -22.90 17.29 6.96
N VAL A 305 -22.81 16.55 8.06
CA VAL A 305 -23.80 16.60 9.15
C VAL A 305 -23.84 18.02 9.74
N ASP A 306 -22.67 18.57 10.07
CA ASP A 306 -22.49 19.93 10.59
C ASP A 306 -23.12 21.01 9.68
N GLN A 307 -22.98 20.86 8.36
CA GLN A 307 -23.58 21.75 7.36
C GLN A 307 -25.10 21.60 7.26
N LEU A 308 -25.63 20.38 7.34
CA LEU A 308 -27.08 20.12 7.31
C LEU A 308 -27.78 20.67 8.56
N GLU A 309 -27.18 20.54 9.74
CA GLU A 309 -27.75 21.13 10.97
C GLU A 309 -27.77 22.67 10.91
N LYS A 310 -26.74 23.29 10.32
CA LYS A 310 -26.70 24.74 10.10
C LYS A 310 -27.75 25.20 9.08
N ALA A 311 -28.05 24.39 8.06
CA ALA A 311 -29.10 24.68 7.08
C ALA A 311 -30.52 24.57 7.68
N GLU A 312 -30.78 23.56 8.52
CA GLU A 312 -32.06 23.39 9.25
C GLU A 312 -32.38 24.60 10.14
N MET A 313 -31.36 25.30 10.64
CA MET A 313 -31.51 26.51 11.47
C MET A 313 -31.85 27.80 10.68
N LEU A 314 -31.81 27.77 9.34
CA LEU A 314 -31.92 28.97 8.48
C LEU A 314 -33.14 29.01 7.55
N ALA A 315 -33.95 27.95 7.51
CA ALA A 315 -35.15 27.91 6.69
C ALA A 315 -36.25 28.87 7.23
N PRO A 316 -36.90 29.69 6.38
CA PRO A 316 -38.07 30.47 6.77
C PRO A 316 -39.30 29.57 7.02
N GLU A 317 -40.25 30.06 7.81
CA GLU A 317 -41.41 29.28 8.27
C GLU A 317 -42.46 29.07 7.16
N ASP A 318 -42.52 27.86 6.62
CA ASP A 318 -43.66 27.38 5.82
C ASP A 318 -44.68 26.70 6.77
N PRO A 319 -45.94 27.20 6.89
CA PRO A 319 -46.86 26.74 7.94
C PRO A 319 -47.32 25.27 7.85
N GLU A 320 -47.30 24.63 6.68
CA GLU A 320 -48.01 23.36 6.48
C GLU A 320 -47.24 22.09 6.90
N PHE A 321 -45.95 22.18 7.24
CA PHE A 321 -45.13 21.02 7.67
C PHE A 321 -44.83 20.96 9.17
N SER A 322 -45.76 21.41 10.00
CA SER A 322 -45.66 21.31 11.46
C SER A 322 -45.84 19.88 11.99
N THR A 323 -44.75 19.12 12.12
CA THR A 323 -44.73 17.95 13.04
C THR A 323 -43.36 17.46 13.52
N LYS A 324 -42.23 17.82 12.89
CA LYS A 324 -40.96 17.10 13.13
C LYS A 324 -39.65 17.93 13.12
N VAL A 325 -39.57 19.02 13.90
CA VAL A 325 -38.28 19.53 14.42
C VAL A 325 -38.37 19.77 15.93
N ARG A 326 -37.46 19.19 16.72
CA ARG A 326 -37.43 19.29 18.20
C ARG A 326 -36.04 19.73 18.71
N LYS A 327 -35.57 20.93 18.35
CA LYS A 327 -34.20 21.38 18.67
C LYS A 327 -34.05 22.64 19.55
N TYR A 328 -35.04 23.55 19.63
CA TYR A 328 -34.86 24.85 20.30
C TYR A 328 -34.48 24.77 21.79
N LYS A 329 -35.08 23.86 22.58
CA LYS A 329 -34.74 23.65 23.99
C LYS A 329 -33.27 23.23 24.20
N ASN A 330 -32.73 22.39 23.31
CA ASN A 330 -31.34 21.94 23.38
C ASN A 330 -30.38 23.05 22.95
N HIS A 331 -30.67 23.72 21.83
CA HIS A 331 -29.87 24.83 21.31
C HIS A 331 -29.76 25.99 22.33
N LEU A 332 -30.82 26.25 23.11
CA LEU A 332 -30.79 27.22 24.20
C LEU A 332 -29.86 26.76 25.35
N ILE A 333 -29.91 25.49 25.75
CA ILE A 333 -28.99 24.91 26.75
C ILE A 333 -27.53 25.02 26.27
N GLU A 334 -27.27 24.75 24.98
CA GLU A 334 -25.95 24.83 24.37
C GLU A 334 -25.42 26.27 24.26
N MET A 335 -26.28 27.24 23.92
CA MET A 335 -25.93 28.66 23.93
C MET A 335 -25.56 29.16 25.34
N MET A 336 -26.23 28.66 26.39
CA MET A 336 -25.84 28.95 27.77
C MET A 336 -24.49 28.33 28.14
N ARG A 337 -24.22 27.09 27.71
CA ARG A 337 -22.93 26.43 27.92
C ARG A 337 -21.78 27.19 27.23
N SER A 338 -21.96 27.62 25.98
CA SER A 338 -20.91 28.36 25.25
C SER A 338 -20.67 29.76 25.83
N LYS A 339 -21.71 30.46 26.29
CA LYS A 339 -21.59 31.73 27.04
C LYS A 339 -21.18 31.56 28.52
N LYS A 340 -20.90 30.33 28.98
CA LYS A 340 -20.57 29.98 30.39
C LYS A 340 -21.60 30.45 31.42
N TRP A 341 -22.86 30.57 31.01
CA TRP A 341 -23.98 30.97 31.86
C TRP A 341 -24.58 29.75 32.60
N LYS A 342 -25.34 30.01 33.68
CA LYS A 342 -26.08 28.94 34.38
C LYS A 342 -27.08 28.26 33.42
N PRO A 343 -27.36 26.95 33.58
CA PRO A 343 -28.35 26.24 32.77
C PRO A 343 -29.75 26.89 32.83
N PRO A 344 -30.58 26.75 31.78
CA PRO A 344 -31.92 27.29 31.77
C PRO A 344 -32.85 26.51 32.70
N GLU A 345 -33.50 27.22 33.63
CA GLU A 345 -34.54 26.65 34.49
C GLU A 345 -35.89 26.81 33.78
N PHE A 346 -36.47 25.69 33.33
CA PHE A 346 -37.78 25.65 32.67
C PHE A 346 -38.89 25.34 33.68
N SER A 347 -40.02 26.04 33.54
CA SER A 347 -41.23 25.77 34.31
C SER A 347 -42.48 26.01 33.45
N GLU A 348 -43.68 25.75 33.99
CA GLU A 348 -44.94 26.01 33.30
C GLU A 348 -45.98 26.64 34.22
N ILE A 349 -46.81 27.53 33.67
CA ILE A 349 -48.10 27.89 34.27
C ILE A 349 -49.17 26.98 33.63
N PRO A 350 -49.98 26.26 34.43
CA PRO A 350 -51.22 25.67 33.94
C PRO A 350 -52.26 26.78 33.72
N GLU A 351 -52.81 26.85 32.51
CA GLU A 351 -53.92 27.74 32.12
C GLU A 351 -55.10 26.86 31.64
N SER A 352 -56.30 27.42 31.45
CA SER A 352 -57.54 26.65 31.21
C SER A 352 -57.44 25.62 30.08
N ASP A 353 -56.67 25.93 29.05
CA ASP A 353 -56.59 25.18 27.80
C ASP A 353 -55.19 24.54 27.59
N GLY A 354 -54.38 24.43 28.65
CA GLY A 354 -53.09 23.73 28.62
C GLY A 354 -52.00 24.35 29.49
N TYR A 355 -50.79 24.44 28.93
CA TYR A 355 -49.59 24.89 29.62
C TYR A 355 -48.93 26.03 28.87
N ARG A 356 -48.54 27.08 29.60
CA ARG A 356 -47.71 28.17 29.09
C ARG A 356 -46.31 28.08 29.68
N GLY A 357 -45.30 27.97 28.83
CA GLY A 357 -43.92 27.77 29.24
C GLY A 357 -43.31 29.01 29.87
N GLN A 358 -42.37 28.80 30.79
CA GLN A 358 -41.40 29.80 31.22
C GLN A 358 -39.98 29.23 31.14
N VAL A 359 -39.00 30.12 30.95
CA VAL A 359 -37.58 29.79 31.13
C VAL A 359 -36.82 30.96 31.74
N LEU A 360 -36.05 30.68 32.79
CA LEU A 360 -35.09 31.61 33.38
C LEU A 360 -33.71 31.39 32.72
N VAL A 361 -33.16 32.44 32.13
CA VAL A 361 -31.85 32.43 31.46
C VAL A 361 -31.01 33.59 31.97
N ASN A 362 -29.90 33.28 32.65
CA ASN A 362 -28.97 34.27 33.21
C ASN A 362 -29.66 35.40 34.01
N GLY A 363 -30.70 35.07 34.78
CA GLY A 363 -31.49 36.02 35.58
C GLY A 363 -32.65 36.69 34.85
N GLN A 364 -32.76 36.59 33.52
CA GLN A 364 -33.90 37.08 32.75
C GLN A 364 -34.96 35.96 32.59
N SER A 365 -36.20 36.23 32.97
CA SER A 365 -37.31 35.28 32.80
C SER A 365 -38.11 35.57 31.53
N PHE A 366 -38.30 34.54 30.71
CA PHE A 366 -39.08 34.58 29.48
C PHE A 366 -40.35 33.74 29.66
N LYS A 367 -41.48 34.19 29.08
CA LYS A 367 -42.79 33.54 29.16
C LYS A 367 -43.37 33.32 27.77
N GLY A 368 -43.94 32.13 27.53
CA GLY A 368 -44.56 31.74 26.25
C GLY A 368 -45.73 32.65 25.87
N LYS A 369 -45.87 32.96 24.58
CA LYS A 369 -46.97 33.78 24.06
C LYS A 369 -48.23 32.95 23.83
N GLN A 370 -48.09 31.67 23.55
CA GLN A 370 -49.20 30.74 23.35
C GLN A 370 -49.47 29.89 24.60
N VAL A 371 -50.63 29.24 24.64
CA VAL A 371 -50.91 28.11 25.54
C VAL A 371 -50.82 26.85 24.70
N CYS A 372 -49.94 25.92 25.06
CA CYS A 372 -49.79 24.66 24.35
C CYS A 372 -50.43 23.53 25.14
N ALA A 373 -51.12 22.62 24.47
CA ALA A 373 -51.77 21.46 25.12
C ALA A 373 -50.80 20.54 25.89
N ARG A 374 -49.48 20.68 25.70
CA ARG A 374 -48.44 19.88 26.36
C ARG A 374 -47.29 20.76 26.86
N LYS A 375 -46.81 20.46 28.08
CA LYS A 375 -45.64 21.10 28.72
C LYS A 375 -44.39 21.11 27.82
N VAL A 376 -44.15 20.03 27.07
CA VAL A 376 -42.99 19.89 26.19
C VAL A 376 -42.99 20.95 25.09
N ASP A 377 -44.14 21.17 24.46
CA ASP A 377 -44.28 22.10 23.34
C ASP A 377 -44.23 23.55 23.86
N ALA A 378 -44.85 23.79 25.02
CA ALA A 378 -44.75 25.05 25.76
C ALA A 378 -43.29 25.42 26.12
N HIS A 379 -42.47 24.43 26.49
CA HIS A 379 -41.03 24.64 26.74
C HIS A 379 -40.23 24.90 25.46
N GLN A 380 -40.63 24.36 24.29
CA GLN A 380 -39.97 24.67 23.02
C GLN A 380 -40.33 26.09 22.53
N GLU A 381 -41.60 26.51 22.68
CA GLU A 381 -42.05 27.86 22.33
C GLU A 381 -41.29 28.93 23.13
N VAL A 382 -41.22 28.77 24.46
CA VAL A 382 -40.52 29.76 25.30
C VAL A 382 -38.99 29.70 25.11
N ALA A 383 -38.41 28.54 24.78
CA ALA A 383 -37.00 28.44 24.41
C ALA A 383 -36.70 29.25 23.13
N LYS A 384 -37.57 29.17 22.12
CA LYS A 384 -37.47 29.97 20.89
C LYS A 384 -37.59 31.48 21.16
N ILE A 385 -38.49 31.89 22.06
CA ILE A 385 -38.66 33.30 22.47
C ILE A 385 -37.43 33.84 23.20
N ALA A 386 -36.81 33.05 24.08
CA ALA A 386 -35.58 33.42 24.77
C ALA A 386 -34.39 33.51 23.79
N LEU A 387 -34.21 32.51 22.92
CA LEU A 387 -33.18 32.53 21.86
C LEU A 387 -33.26 33.79 20.98
N LEU A 388 -34.47 34.18 20.56
CA LEU A 388 -34.69 35.36 19.72
C LEU A 388 -34.37 36.68 20.45
N HIS A 389 -34.66 36.80 21.74
CA HIS A 389 -34.23 37.97 22.52
C HIS A 389 -32.71 38.02 22.68
N LEU A 390 -32.08 36.90 23.05
CA LEU A 390 -30.63 36.81 23.31
C LEU A 390 -29.76 37.02 22.06
N LYS A 391 -30.36 36.97 20.87
CA LYS A 391 -29.73 37.28 19.58
C LYS A 391 -29.81 38.76 19.19
N ASN A 392 -30.63 39.55 19.90
CA ASN A 392 -30.95 40.95 19.57
C ASN A 392 -30.39 41.99 20.57
N LEU A 393 -29.55 41.59 21.54
CA LEU A 393 -28.80 42.52 22.38
C LEU A 393 -27.50 42.99 21.69
N PRO A 394 -27.21 44.31 21.65
CA PRO A 394 -25.87 44.81 21.37
C PRO A 394 -24.86 44.37 22.45
N GLU A 395 -23.60 44.18 22.08
CA GLU A 395 -22.52 43.91 23.03
C GLU A 395 -21.99 45.23 23.61
N GLU A 396 -22.35 45.54 24.86
CA GLU A 396 -21.80 46.70 25.59
C GLU A 396 -20.45 46.37 26.24
N THR A 397 -19.51 47.32 26.14
CA THR A 397 -18.13 47.20 26.63
C THR A 397 -18.00 47.66 28.08
N GLY A 398 -17.26 46.89 28.88
CA GLY A 398 -16.85 47.26 30.25
C GLY A 398 -15.49 46.67 30.58
N ALA A 399 -14.50 47.51 30.90
CA ALA A 399 -13.09 47.13 30.90
C ALA A 399 -12.43 47.12 32.30
N ALA A 400 -11.57 46.13 32.53
CA ALA A 400 -10.50 46.11 33.53
C ALA A 400 -9.33 45.24 33.00
N CYS A 401 -8.11 45.42 33.50
CA CYS A 401 -6.88 45.00 32.80
C CYS A 401 -6.04 43.98 33.59
N ALA A 402 -5.33 43.10 32.84
CA ALA A 402 -4.23 42.20 33.24
C ALA A 402 -4.52 41.18 34.38
N THR A 403 -4.20 39.90 34.26
CA THR A 403 -3.07 39.25 33.57
C THR A 403 -3.47 37.94 32.87
N ALA A 404 -2.67 37.50 31.90
CA ALA A 404 -2.93 36.28 31.12
C ALA A 404 -2.14 35.06 31.64
N ASP A 405 -2.66 34.40 32.68
CA ASP A 405 -2.19 33.06 33.09
C ASP A 405 -3.09 31.97 32.48
N SER A 406 -2.48 31.10 31.67
CA SER A 406 -3.16 29.99 30.99
C SER A 406 -3.35 28.79 31.93
N HIS A 407 -4.37 28.83 32.78
CA HIS A 407 -4.75 27.71 33.64
C HIS A 407 -5.98 26.96 33.12
N ASP A 408 -5.73 25.81 32.50
CA ASP A 408 -6.77 24.84 32.11
C ASP A 408 -7.48 24.26 33.34
N PHE A 409 -8.80 24.08 33.22
CA PHE A 409 -9.65 23.52 34.27
C PHE A 409 -9.56 21.99 34.30
N LEU A 410 -8.46 21.46 34.83
CA LEU A 410 -8.24 20.01 34.95
C LEU A 410 -9.10 19.38 36.05
N PHE A 411 -9.71 18.25 35.70
CA PHE A 411 -10.35 17.29 36.60
C PHE A 411 -9.32 16.23 36.99
N TYR A 412 -9.22 15.95 38.29
CA TYR A 412 -8.38 14.87 38.81
C TYR A 412 -9.25 13.69 39.21
N GLY A 413 -8.89 12.52 38.71
CA GLY A 413 -9.62 11.27 38.91
C GLY A 413 -9.00 10.40 39.98
N SER A 414 -9.84 9.64 40.66
CA SER A 414 -9.44 8.62 41.62
C SER A 414 -10.38 7.42 41.56
N VAL A 415 -9.83 6.23 41.78
CA VAL A 415 -10.57 4.97 41.82
C VAL A 415 -10.20 4.20 43.07
N THR A 416 -11.20 3.65 43.76
CA THR A 416 -11.03 2.80 44.95
C THR A 416 -11.48 1.39 44.62
N VAL A 417 -10.55 0.44 44.69
CA VAL A 417 -10.75 -1.00 44.49
C VAL A 417 -10.80 -1.67 45.86
N SER A 418 -11.76 -2.56 46.11
CA SER A 418 -11.79 -3.34 47.36
C SER A 418 -11.27 -4.75 47.11
N LEU A 419 -10.07 -5.06 47.60
CA LEU A 419 -9.46 -6.38 47.50
C LEU A 419 -9.80 -7.23 48.74
N ASP A 420 -9.87 -8.55 48.54
CA ASP A 420 -9.89 -9.55 49.61
C ASP A 420 -9.24 -10.85 49.09
N THR A 421 -8.06 -10.70 48.50
CA THR A 421 -7.45 -11.67 47.58
C THR A 421 -6.18 -12.26 48.19
N GLU A 422 -6.03 -13.58 48.13
CA GLU A 422 -4.76 -14.24 48.45
C GLU A 422 -3.81 -14.09 47.25
N VAL A 423 -2.66 -13.46 47.46
CA VAL A 423 -1.72 -13.10 46.38
C VAL A 423 -0.52 -14.02 46.29
N ALA A 424 -0.16 -14.67 47.40
CA ALA A 424 0.93 -15.63 47.46
C ALA A 424 0.71 -16.67 48.57
N GLU A 425 1.19 -17.89 48.31
CA GLU A 425 1.36 -18.98 49.26
C GLU A 425 2.78 -19.55 49.06
N VAL A 426 3.50 -19.83 50.16
CA VAL A 426 4.86 -20.39 50.15
C VAL A 426 5.02 -21.36 51.34
N VAL A 427 5.63 -22.52 51.07
CA VAL A 427 5.99 -23.53 52.10
C VAL A 427 7.51 -23.64 52.18
N GLY A 428 8.06 -23.70 53.39
CA GLY A 428 9.50 -23.84 53.64
C GLY A 428 9.83 -24.31 55.06
N HIS A 429 11.11 -24.23 55.43
CA HIS A 429 11.62 -24.83 56.68
C HIS A 429 11.94 -23.82 57.79
N THR A 430 12.09 -22.54 57.46
CA THR A 430 12.33 -21.46 58.44
C THR A 430 11.40 -20.28 58.20
N GLN A 431 11.05 -19.54 59.26
CA GLN A 431 10.06 -18.48 59.14
C GLN A 431 10.60 -17.30 58.32
N GLU A 432 11.88 -16.96 58.48
CA GLU A 432 12.54 -15.87 57.75
C GLU A 432 12.62 -16.16 56.24
N GLU A 433 12.98 -17.39 55.85
CA GLU A 433 13.05 -17.84 54.45
C GLU A 433 11.69 -17.77 53.76
N VAL A 434 10.66 -18.34 54.40
CA VAL A 434 9.28 -18.31 53.88
C VAL A 434 8.76 -16.88 53.79
N THR A 435 9.04 -16.05 54.80
CA THR A 435 8.65 -14.64 54.84
C THR A 435 9.33 -13.83 53.72
N GLU A 436 10.63 -13.99 53.49
CA GLU A 436 11.30 -13.23 52.43
C GLU A 436 10.88 -13.73 51.03
N SER A 437 10.67 -15.04 50.86
CA SER A 437 10.19 -15.62 49.61
C SER A 437 8.77 -15.18 49.24
N ILE A 438 7.84 -15.17 50.21
CA ILE A 438 6.45 -14.75 49.97
C ILE A 438 6.34 -13.26 49.66
N TYR A 439 7.09 -12.41 50.38
CA TYR A 439 7.13 -10.97 50.10
C TYR A 439 7.88 -10.65 48.79
N LYS A 440 8.90 -11.43 48.41
CA LYS A 440 9.55 -11.31 47.10
C LYS A 440 8.58 -11.59 45.95
N LYS A 441 7.74 -12.63 46.06
CA LYS A 441 6.71 -12.94 45.06
C LYS A 441 5.74 -11.77 44.87
N VAL A 442 5.32 -11.14 45.97
CA VAL A 442 4.42 -9.97 45.94
C VAL A 442 5.10 -8.70 45.44
N ALA A 443 6.38 -8.48 45.76
CA ALA A 443 7.16 -7.38 45.18
C ALA A 443 7.25 -7.48 43.64
N CYS A 444 7.41 -8.70 43.09
CA CYS A 444 7.37 -8.94 41.65
C CYS A 444 5.97 -8.69 41.06
N GLN A 445 4.89 -9.12 41.72
CA GLN A 445 3.51 -8.87 41.27
C GLN A 445 3.12 -7.39 41.20
N LEU A 446 3.84 -6.53 41.96
CA LEU A 446 3.64 -5.08 42.04
C LEU A 446 4.71 -4.28 41.25
N GLY A 447 5.58 -4.95 40.49
CA GLY A 447 6.61 -4.30 39.67
C GLY A 447 7.70 -3.55 40.45
N LEU A 448 7.95 -3.93 41.71
CA LEU A 448 8.95 -3.25 42.57
C LEU A 448 10.37 -3.68 42.19
N ASN A 449 11.06 -2.86 41.41
CA ASN A 449 12.43 -3.11 40.96
C ASN A 449 13.45 -3.06 42.12
N TRP A 450 14.25 -4.12 42.26
CA TRP A 450 15.32 -4.18 43.26
C TRP A 450 16.61 -3.51 42.78
N THR A 451 16.94 -2.34 43.31
CA THR A 451 18.21 -1.66 43.04
C THR A 451 19.32 -2.15 43.97
N THR A 452 20.48 -2.50 43.42
CA THR A 452 21.57 -3.19 44.14
C THR A 452 22.30 -2.37 45.21
N ASP A 453 22.07 -1.06 45.28
CA ASP A 453 22.80 -0.14 46.18
C ASP A 453 22.27 -0.12 47.62
N GLN A 454 21.15 -0.79 47.93
CA GLN A 454 20.58 -0.86 49.28
C GLN A 454 20.97 -2.15 50.03
N THR A 455 22.20 -2.19 50.54
CA THR A 455 22.81 -3.34 51.25
C THR A 455 22.24 -3.64 52.66
N ARG A 456 20.96 -3.33 52.91
CA ARG A 456 20.30 -3.61 54.21
C ARG A 456 18.76 -3.74 54.21
N SER A 457 18.08 -3.60 53.07
CA SER A 457 16.64 -3.84 52.98
C SER A 457 16.33 -5.33 52.77
N CYS A 458 15.08 -5.72 53.01
CA CYS A 458 14.51 -7.02 52.63
C CYS A 458 13.19 -6.80 51.89
N HIS A 459 12.72 -7.78 51.12
CA HIS A 459 11.53 -7.64 50.27
C HIS A 459 10.28 -7.32 51.12
N LYS A 460 10.21 -7.84 52.35
CA LYS A 460 9.16 -7.47 53.31
C LYS A 460 9.15 -5.98 53.64
N THR A 461 10.30 -5.39 53.95
CA THR A 461 10.41 -3.93 54.22
C THR A 461 10.01 -3.12 52.99
N LEU A 462 10.51 -3.48 51.80
CA LEU A 462 10.21 -2.79 50.54
C LEU A 462 8.70 -2.74 50.24
N VAL A 463 8.00 -3.86 50.40
CA VAL A 463 6.54 -3.94 50.19
C VAL A 463 5.79 -3.13 51.27
N LEU A 464 6.16 -3.26 52.54
CA LEU A 464 5.50 -2.53 53.64
C LEU A 464 5.72 -1.00 53.54
N GLU A 465 6.89 -0.54 53.10
CA GLU A 465 7.15 0.88 52.83
C GLU A 465 6.36 1.40 51.64
N HIS A 466 6.29 0.64 50.53
CA HIS A 466 5.45 0.99 49.38
C HIS A 466 3.97 1.15 49.78
N PHE A 467 3.41 0.18 50.51
CA PHE A 467 2.02 0.26 50.98
C PHE A 467 1.80 1.46 51.90
N LYS A 468 2.74 1.73 52.82
CA LYS A 468 2.69 2.89 53.72
C LYS A 468 2.81 4.22 52.99
N GLN A 469 3.58 4.29 51.90
CA GLN A 469 3.72 5.49 51.07
C GLN A 469 2.40 5.87 50.36
N PHE A 470 1.68 4.88 49.82
CA PHE A 470 0.41 5.11 49.13
C PHE A 470 -0.83 5.02 50.04
N GLY A 471 -0.65 4.78 51.34
CA GLY A 471 -1.74 4.69 52.32
C GLY A 471 -2.60 3.43 52.20
N PHE A 472 -2.04 2.35 51.65
CA PHE A 472 -2.73 1.09 51.41
C PHE A 472 -2.84 0.21 52.67
N PRO A 473 -3.91 -0.60 52.82
CA PRO A 473 -4.03 -1.60 53.88
C PRO A 473 -2.89 -2.62 53.80
N LEU A 474 -2.11 -2.77 54.89
CA LEU A 474 -0.95 -3.67 54.93
C LEU A 474 -1.36 -5.13 54.64
N PRO A 475 -0.50 -5.93 53.98
CA PRO A 475 -0.78 -7.34 53.73
C PRO A 475 -0.99 -8.13 55.02
N LEU A 476 -1.94 -9.08 55.00
CA LEU A 476 -2.18 -10.00 56.10
C LEU A 476 -1.37 -11.28 55.91
N GLU A 477 -0.57 -11.64 56.90
CA GLU A 477 0.20 -12.88 56.98
C GLU A 477 -0.56 -13.94 57.78
N ASP A 478 -0.83 -15.10 57.17
CA ASP A 478 -1.37 -16.28 57.83
C ASP A 478 -0.37 -17.43 57.67
N CYS A 479 0.45 -17.64 58.70
CA CYS A 479 1.49 -18.66 58.75
C CYS A 479 1.11 -19.79 59.69
N LYS A 480 1.19 -21.04 59.22
CA LYS A 480 0.89 -22.25 59.98
C LYS A 480 2.04 -23.26 59.86
N ASP A 481 2.46 -23.82 60.98
CA ASP A 481 3.37 -24.99 60.99
C ASP A 481 2.53 -26.27 60.86
N SER A 482 2.97 -27.18 60.02
CA SER A 482 2.43 -28.53 59.88
C SER A 482 3.56 -29.49 59.53
N ASP A 483 3.77 -30.50 60.38
CA ASP A 483 4.79 -31.54 60.22
C ASP A 483 6.23 -31.02 59.99
N GLY A 484 6.60 -29.90 60.64
CA GLY A 484 7.94 -29.31 60.54
C GLY A 484 8.16 -28.52 59.23
N LYS A 485 7.08 -28.00 58.66
CA LYS A 485 7.08 -27.09 57.51
C LYS A 485 6.15 -25.93 57.78
N ILE A 486 6.67 -24.73 57.59
CA ILE A 486 5.90 -23.49 57.72
C ILE A 486 5.28 -23.19 56.36
N ASN A 487 3.95 -23.18 56.29
CA ASN A 487 3.19 -22.66 55.17
C ASN A 487 2.68 -21.26 55.54
N CYS A 488 3.10 -20.24 54.79
CA CYS A 488 2.55 -18.89 54.89
C CYS A 488 1.71 -18.54 53.67
N LYS A 489 0.58 -17.86 53.93
CA LYS A 489 -0.26 -17.20 52.93
C LYS A 489 -0.23 -15.70 53.15
N LEU A 490 -0.18 -14.92 52.07
CA LEU A 490 -0.28 -13.46 52.09
C LEU A 490 -1.56 -13.00 51.39
N ARG A 491 -2.38 -12.21 52.09
CA ARG A 491 -3.69 -11.74 51.62
C ARG A 491 -3.78 -10.22 51.63
N LEU A 492 -4.19 -9.63 50.50
CA LEU A 492 -4.48 -8.20 50.40
C LEU A 492 -5.96 -7.97 50.68
N LYS A 493 -6.28 -7.24 51.76
CA LYS A 493 -7.66 -7.06 52.24
C LYS A 493 -7.94 -5.61 52.61
N GLY A 494 -8.89 -4.99 51.92
CA GLY A 494 -9.35 -3.62 52.19
C GLY A 494 -9.43 -2.74 50.94
N PRO A 495 -9.67 -1.43 51.11
CA PRO A 495 -9.75 -0.46 50.01
C PRO A 495 -8.36 0.05 49.58
N PHE A 496 -8.08 -0.02 48.28
CA PHE A 496 -6.86 0.48 47.63
C PHE A 496 -7.25 1.62 46.68
N THR A 497 -6.73 2.82 46.91
CA THR A 497 -7.16 4.04 46.18
C THR A 497 -6.04 4.58 45.30
N PHE A 498 -6.25 4.52 44.00
CA PHE A 498 -5.34 5.00 42.97
C PHE A 498 -5.82 6.35 42.43
N ARG A 499 -4.89 7.22 42.04
CA ARG A 499 -5.17 8.56 41.50
C ARG A 499 -4.29 8.83 40.29
N ASP A 500 -4.78 9.64 39.36
CA ASP A 500 -3.96 10.21 38.30
C ASP A 500 -3.44 11.61 38.73
N GLU A 501 -2.17 11.89 38.45
CA GLU A 501 -1.51 13.15 38.80
C GLU A 501 -1.47 14.17 37.64
N ALA A 502 -1.69 13.73 36.39
CA ALA A 502 -1.69 14.62 35.23
C ALA A 502 -2.98 15.46 35.17
N GLY A 503 -4.13 14.82 35.39
CA GLY A 503 -5.45 15.40 35.23
C GLY A 503 -5.90 15.45 33.77
N ALA A 504 -7.21 15.61 33.56
CA ALA A 504 -7.80 15.73 32.22
C ALA A 504 -8.80 16.87 32.11
N THR A 505 -9.03 17.34 30.88
CA THR A 505 -10.03 18.36 30.55
C THR A 505 -11.47 17.90 30.75
N THR A 506 -11.72 16.60 30.93
CA THR A 506 -13.06 16.06 31.25
C THR A 506 -13.03 15.06 32.41
N LYS A 507 -14.12 15.06 33.19
CA LYS A 507 -14.38 14.06 34.24
C LYS A 507 -14.28 12.61 33.72
N LYS A 508 -14.80 12.31 32.52
CA LYS A 508 -14.79 10.96 31.95
C LYS A 508 -13.36 10.47 31.72
N GLN A 509 -12.50 11.31 31.15
CA GLN A 509 -11.09 10.96 30.91
C GLN A 509 -10.32 10.81 32.23
N ALA A 510 -10.54 11.70 33.20
CA ALA A 510 -9.91 11.60 34.52
C ALA A 510 -10.23 10.27 35.23
N GLU A 511 -11.47 9.79 35.15
CA GLU A 511 -11.87 8.48 35.69
C GLU A 511 -11.29 7.29 34.89
N GLN A 512 -11.13 7.41 33.56
CA GLN A 512 -10.46 6.40 32.73
C GLN A 512 -8.95 6.33 33.04
N GLN A 513 -8.27 7.46 33.22
CA GLN A 513 -6.87 7.52 33.64
C GLN A 513 -6.67 6.89 35.02
N ALA A 514 -7.53 7.22 36.00
CA ALA A 514 -7.48 6.59 37.32
C ALA A 514 -7.67 5.05 37.23
N ALA A 515 -8.60 4.58 36.39
CA ALA A 515 -8.76 3.15 36.12
C ALA A 515 -7.48 2.53 35.52
N LYS A 516 -6.86 3.18 34.52
CA LYS A 516 -5.59 2.75 33.91
C LYS A 516 -4.47 2.62 34.94
N VAL A 517 -4.31 3.60 35.83
CA VAL A 517 -3.30 3.56 36.91
C VAL A 517 -3.55 2.38 37.85
N SER A 518 -4.80 2.11 38.24
CA SER A 518 -5.12 0.94 39.08
C SER A 518 -4.92 -0.40 38.38
N LEU A 519 -5.23 -0.50 37.08
CA LEU A 519 -4.98 -1.70 36.27
C LEU A 519 -3.48 -1.99 36.17
N LEU A 520 -2.66 -0.97 35.90
CA LEU A 520 -1.20 -1.10 35.87
C LEU A 520 -0.65 -1.58 37.21
N ALA A 521 -1.00 -0.89 38.30
CA ALA A 521 -0.50 -1.15 39.64
C ALA A 521 -0.97 -2.49 40.24
N LEU A 522 -2.11 -3.03 39.80
CA LEU A 522 -2.66 -4.31 40.25
C LEU A 522 -2.58 -5.44 39.21
N SER A 523 -1.91 -5.22 38.07
CA SER A 523 -1.85 -6.18 36.95
C SER A 523 -1.42 -7.60 37.38
N GLY A 524 -0.30 -7.72 38.09
CA GLY A 524 0.20 -9.00 38.64
C GLY A 524 -0.55 -9.53 39.86
N VAL A 525 -1.48 -8.74 40.43
CA VAL A 525 -2.34 -9.11 41.58
C VAL A 525 -3.71 -9.61 41.12
N LEU A 526 -4.27 -9.01 40.08
CA LEU A 526 -5.54 -9.39 39.44
C LEU A 526 -5.35 -10.39 38.30
N ASN A 527 -4.09 -10.65 37.89
CA ASN A 527 -3.72 -11.48 36.74
C ASN A 527 -4.40 -11.04 35.42
N CYS A 528 -4.59 -9.73 35.26
CA CYS A 528 -5.23 -9.15 34.08
C CYS A 528 -4.21 -8.64 33.06
N GLN A 529 -4.41 -9.00 31.79
CA GLN A 529 -3.75 -8.36 30.66
C GLN A 529 -4.38 -6.97 30.43
N ILE A 530 -3.57 -5.98 30.09
CA ILE A 530 -4.03 -4.60 29.88
C ILE A 530 -4.14 -4.34 28.38
N ASP A 531 -5.36 -4.50 27.88
CA ASP A 531 -5.81 -4.02 26.58
C ASP A 531 -5.52 -2.50 26.41
N PRO A 532 -4.94 -2.05 25.28
CA PRO A 532 -4.75 -0.63 24.96
C PRO A 532 -6.02 0.23 24.83
N ALA A 533 -7.22 -0.37 24.75
CA ALA A 533 -8.48 0.33 24.49
C ALA A 533 -8.80 1.49 25.46
N GLU A 534 -9.55 2.49 24.99
CA GLU A 534 -9.91 3.67 25.80
C GLU A 534 -10.72 3.34 27.08
N ASN A 535 -11.39 2.18 27.12
CA ASN A 535 -12.37 1.83 28.15
C ASN A 535 -11.80 1.08 29.37
N HIS A 536 -10.69 1.56 29.92
CA HIS A 536 -10.04 1.11 31.15
C HIS A 536 -11.01 0.90 32.34
N LYS A 537 -12.09 1.70 32.46
CA LYS A 537 -13.16 1.52 33.47
C LYS A 537 -13.98 0.23 33.26
N GLY A 538 -14.19 -0.17 32.01
CA GLY A 538 -14.81 -1.45 31.66
C GLY A 538 -13.90 -2.60 32.04
N ALA A 539 -12.66 -2.59 31.54
CA ALA A 539 -11.67 -3.63 31.84
C ALA A 539 -11.41 -3.81 33.35
N LEU A 540 -11.28 -2.73 34.13
CA LEU A 540 -11.14 -2.82 35.59
C LEU A 540 -12.38 -3.44 36.25
N LYS A 541 -13.59 -3.10 35.79
CA LYS A 541 -14.82 -3.71 36.31
C LYS A 541 -14.85 -5.21 35.99
N GLU A 542 -14.55 -5.59 34.76
CA GLU A 542 -14.56 -6.98 34.30
C GLU A 542 -13.52 -7.84 35.03
N CYS A 543 -12.29 -7.34 35.23
CA CYS A 543 -11.27 -7.96 36.07
C CYS A 543 -11.74 -8.21 37.50
N LEU A 544 -12.51 -7.29 38.09
CA LEU A 544 -13.00 -7.42 39.47
C LEU A 544 -14.23 -8.35 39.54
N ASP A 545 -15.17 -8.25 38.60
CA ASP A 545 -16.33 -9.15 38.52
C ASP A 545 -15.88 -10.61 38.28
N ALA A 546 -14.88 -10.85 37.41
CA ALA A 546 -14.33 -12.17 37.13
C ALA A 546 -13.65 -12.84 38.35
N LEU A 547 -13.17 -12.04 39.30
CA LEU A 547 -12.61 -12.48 40.58
C LEU A 547 -13.64 -12.48 41.73
N GLY A 548 -14.91 -12.17 41.45
CA GLY A 548 -15.97 -12.04 42.47
C GLY A 548 -15.77 -10.89 43.46
N LEU A 549 -14.93 -9.90 43.11
CA LEU A 549 -14.61 -8.74 43.93
C LEU A 549 -15.64 -7.63 43.79
N LYS A 550 -15.60 -6.64 44.70
CA LYS A 550 -16.55 -5.51 44.65
C LYS A 550 -16.19 -4.54 43.54
N ASN A 551 -17.24 -4.05 42.88
CA ASN A 551 -17.17 -3.06 41.82
C ASN A 551 -16.35 -1.81 42.21
N PRO A 552 -15.53 -1.25 41.31
CA PRO A 552 -14.65 -0.13 41.61
C PRO A 552 -15.42 1.19 41.77
N SER A 553 -15.10 1.96 42.82
CA SER A 553 -15.73 3.25 43.10
C SER A 553 -14.90 4.40 42.55
N TYR A 554 -15.53 5.36 41.86
CA TYR A 554 -14.84 6.48 41.19
C TYR A 554 -15.21 7.83 41.82
N ASN A 555 -14.18 8.66 42.07
CA ASN A 555 -14.33 10.03 42.56
C ASN A 555 -13.51 11.00 41.70
N SER A 556 -14.08 12.18 41.43
CA SER A 556 -13.50 13.19 40.54
C SER A 556 -13.57 14.59 41.17
N THR A 557 -12.45 15.30 41.25
CA THR A 557 -12.41 16.68 41.80
C THR A 557 -11.92 17.68 40.77
N GLN A 558 -12.67 18.77 40.59
CA GLN A 558 -12.30 19.91 39.75
C GLN A 558 -11.60 20.97 40.62
N LYS A 559 -10.39 21.41 40.25
CA LYS A 559 -9.54 22.21 41.14
C LYS A 559 -9.65 23.72 40.86
N GLY A 560 -10.61 24.38 41.51
CA GLY A 560 -10.77 25.84 41.50
C GLY A 560 -10.33 26.50 42.81
N SER A 561 -9.30 27.36 42.75
CA SER A 561 -8.90 28.36 43.77
C SER A 561 -8.90 27.95 45.26
N SER A 562 -7.77 27.45 45.78
CA SER A 562 -7.16 27.90 47.07
C SER A 562 -5.91 27.07 47.43
N LYS A 563 -5.03 27.64 48.26
CA LYS A 563 -3.97 26.91 48.98
C LYS A 563 -4.46 26.58 50.40
N CYS A 564 -4.59 25.30 50.74
CA CYS A 564 -4.01 24.70 51.97
C CYS A 564 -4.35 23.19 52.11
N ASP A 565 -3.42 22.45 52.72
CA ASP A 565 -3.56 21.24 53.53
C ASP A 565 -4.65 20.18 53.23
N PHE A 566 -4.32 19.22 52.35
CA PHE A 566 -4.96 17.90 52.34
C PHE A 566 -4.13 16.85 53.09
N LYS A 567 -4.24 16.85 54.43
CA LYS A 567 -3.61 15.84 55.30
C LYS A 567 -4.53 15.31 56.42
N LYS A 568 -5.85 15.47 56.27
CA LYS A 568 -6.86 15.21 57.32
C LYS A 568 -8.03 14.28 56.95
N GLU A 569 -8.14 13.85 55.69
CA GLU A 569 -9.35 13.12 55.22
C GLU A 569 -9.28 11.59 55.32
N ILE A 570 -8.24 11.03 55.96
CA ILE A 570 -8.04 9.58 56.08
C ILE A 570 -8.62 9.00 57.40
N GLU A 571 -8.96 9.84 58.39
CA GLU A 571 -9.34 9.38 59.74
C GLU A 571 -10.85 9.15 59.98
N GLN A 572 -11.74 9.34 58.99
CA GLN A 572 -13.19 9.33 59.22
C GLN A 572 -13.97 8.07 58.79
N HIS A 573 -13.34 7.08 58.12
CA HIS A 573 -14.01 5.85 57.67
C HIS A 573 -13.48 4.54 58.27
N THR A 574 -13.31 4.52 59.59
CA THR A 574 -13.15 3.29 60.40
C THR A 574 -14.16 3.25 61.55
N LYS A 575 -15.44 2.93 61.27
CA LYS A 575 -16.40 2.51 62.30
C LYS A 575 -17.60 1.72 61.75
N TYR A 576 -17.96 0.69 62.52
CA TYR A 576 -19.15 -0.17 62.46
C TYR A 576 -19.33 -1.16 61.27
N THR A 577 -19.32 -2.43 61.65
CA THR A 577 -19.85 -3.62 60.95
C THR A 577 -21.09 -4.16 61.70
N SER A 578 -21.79 -5.14 61.10
CA SER A 578 -22.90 -5.96 61.67
C SER A 578 -24.26 -5.23 61.83
N LEU A 579 -25.45 -5.82 61.65
CA LEU A 579 -25.88 -7.23 61.56
C LEU A 579 -27.00 -7.45 60.50
N ASP A 580 -26.99 -8.64 59.88
CA ASP A 580 -28.05 -9.64 59.62
C ASP A 580 -29.48 -9.35 59.06
N ASP A 581 -30.02 -10.43 58.47
CA ASP A 581 -31.42 -10.89 58.27
C ASP A 581 -32.35 -10.51 57.09
N ALA A 582 -32.52 -11.53 56.22
CA ALA A 582 -33.78 -12.21 55.86
C ALA A 582 -34.82 -11.68 54.82
N SER A 583 -35.07 -12.56 53.81
CA SER A 583 -36.37 -12.80 53.12
C SER A 583 -36.86 -11.73 52.09
N MET A 584 -37.79 -11.98 51.14
CA MET A 584 -38.38 -13.21 50.57
C MET A 584 -39.11 -12.88 49.22
N ALA A 585 -38.87 -13.66 48.15
CA ALA A 585 -39.69 -13.75 46.91
C ALA A 585 -39.92 -12.42 46.12
N SER A 586 -40.55 -12.34 44.92
CA SER A 586 -41.18 -13.34 44.04
C SER A 586 -40.95 -13.02 42.55
N GLU A 587 -41.05 -14.03 41.69
CA GLU A 587 -41.38 -13.91 40.24
C GLU A 587 -42.89 -13.51 40.07
N PRO A 588 -43.42 -13.09 38.89
CA PRO A 588 -43.28 -13.82 37.61
C PRO A 588 -43.30 -13.02 36.27
N LEU A 589 -43.11 -13.79 35.19
CA LEU A 589 -43.77 -13.80 33.85
C LEU A 589 -44.88 -12.74 33.59
N ASP A 590 -45.15 -12.27 32.36
CA ASP A 590 -45.19 -13.05 31.10
C ASP A 590 -45.18 -12.19 29.79
N THR A 591 -45.09 -12.85 28.64
CA THR A 591 -45.40 -12.34 27.28
C THR A 591 -46.88 -12.69 26.91
N PRO A 592 -47.50 -12.48 25.70
CA PRO A 592 -46.94 -12.16 24.37
C PRO A 592 -47.81 -11.30 23.38
N HIS A 593 -47.30 -11.11 22.15
CA HIS A 593 -48.07 -10.99 20.87
C HIS A 593 -49.10 -9.80 20.72
N GLN A 594 -49.76 -9.50 19.59
CA GLN A 594 -49.73 -10.03 18.20
C GLN A 594 -50.08 -8.93 17.15
N SER A 595 -49.47 -9.04 15.96
CA SER A 595 -50.06 -8.95 14.61
C SER A 595 -51.40 -8.20 14.35
N THR A 596 -51.37 -7.20 13.45
CA THR A 596 -52.14 -7.05 12.18
C THR A 596 -52.04 -5.59 11.67
N ARG A 597 -52.54 -5.17 10.50
CA ARG A 597 -52.46 -5.60 9.07
C ARG A 597 -53.52 -4.74 8.33
N ASP A 598 -53.26 -4.40 7.06
CA ASP A 598 -54.17 -3.70 6.13
C ASP A 598 -54.50 -2.23 6.52
N GLY A 599 -54.76 -1.29 5.60
CA GLY A 599 -54.53 -1.30 4.15
C GLY A 599 -55.56 -0.50 3.35
N ASN A 600 -55.17 0.62 2.71
CA ASN A 600 -55.67 1.07 1.38
C ASN A 600 -55.04 2.40 0.89
N GLN A 601 -55.12 2.63 -0.42
CA GLN A 601 -54.81 3.91 -1.09
C GLN A 601 -55.98 4.91 -0.94
N PRO A 602 -55.77 6.20 -1.29
CA PRO A 602 -56.10 6.65 -2.64
C PRO A 602 -54.96 7.38 -3.38
N GLN A 603 -55.20 7.69 -4.65
CA GLN A 603 -54.26 8.33 -5.59
C GLN A 603 -54.36 9.87 -5.53
N HIS A 604 -53.27 10.58 -5.89
CA HIS A 604 -53.37 11.73 -6.81
C HIS A 604 -52.04 12.00 -7.54
N MET A 605 -52.05 12.89 -8.54
CA MET A 605 -51.09 12.88 -9.65
C MET A 605 -49.90 13.86 -9.55
N ALA A 606 -48.75 13.36 -10.01
CA ALA A 606 -47.73 14.02 -10.83
C ALA A 606 -47.32 15.50 -10.58
N LYS A 607 -46.04 15.67 -10.26
CA LYS A 607 -45.13 16.51 -11.06
C LYS A 607 -43.70 15.98 -10.97
N GLU A 608 -43.11 15.69 -12.11
CA GLU A 608 -41.74 15.19 -12.21
C GLU A 608 -40.75 16.37 -12.37
N SER A 609 -39.57 16.23 -11.79
CA SER A 609 -38.40 17.05 -12.08
C SER A 609 -37.18 16.13 -12.08
N GLU A 610 -36.74 15.73 -13.28
CA GLU A 610 -35.57 14.87 -13.44
C GLU A 610 -34.31 15.55 -12.88
N ASN A 611 -33.45 14.77 -12.23
CA ASN A 611 -32.15 15.25 -11.77
C ASN A 611 -31.10 14.17 -12.07
N VAL A 612 -30.78 14.05 -13.36
CA VAL A 612 -29.82 13.07 -13.89
C VAL A 612 -28.41 13.51 -13.55
N ALA A 613 -27.67 12.67 -12.82
CA ALA A 613 -26.26 12.91 -12.53
C ALA A 613 -25.40 12.65 -13.78
N SER A 614 -25.16 13.70 -14.57
CA SER A 614 -24.26 13.66 -15.73
C SER A 614 -22.79 13.58 -15.30
N GLU A 615 -22.01 12.67 -15.90
CA GLU A 615 -20.55 12.72 -15.79
C GLU A 615 -20.02 14.03 -16.39
N GLY A 616 -19.32 14.83 -15.58
CA GLY A 616 -18.83 16.15 -16.00
C GLY A 616 -17.66 16.04 -16.99
N ALA A 617 -17.76 16.73 -18.13
CA ALA A 617 -16.71 16.76 -19.14
C ALA A 617 -15.34 17.14 -18.56
N ARG A 618 -14.31 16.35 -18.90
CA ARG A 618 -12.92 16.68 -18.56
C ARG A 618 -12.37 17.64 -19.61
N PHE A 619 -11.74 18.70 -19.12
CA PHE A 619 -11.05 19.73 -19.87
C PHE A 619 -9.54 19.53 -19.72
N TYR A 620 -8.80 19.57 -20.83
CA TYR A 620 -7.34 19.52 -20.83
C TYR A 620 -6.77 20.90 -21.18
N GLY A 621 -5.90 21.41 -20.30
CA GLY A 621 -5.30 22.72 -20.46
C GLY A 621 -4.03 22.66 -21.31
N CYS A 622 -3.88 23.62 -22.21
CA CYS A 622 -2.68 23.89 -22.98
C CYS A 622 -2.28 25.36 -22.78
N VAL A 623 -1.01 25.63 -22.47
CA VAL A 623 -0.47 26.99 -22.47
C VAL A 623 0.61 27.13 -23.54
N LYS A 624 0.41 28.10 -24.43
CA LYS A 624 1.34 28.47 -25.49
C LYS A 624 2.03 29.77 -25.11
N LEU A 625 3.35 29.81 -25.26
CA LEU A 625 4.17 30.97 -24.93
C LEU A 625 5.34 31.08 -25.91
N VAL A 626 5.68 32.30 -26.31
CA VAL A 626 6.80 32.57 -27.21
C VAL A 626 8.05 32.83 -26.38
N LEU A 627 9.09 32.03 -26.60
CA LEU A 627 10.42 32.27 -26.01
C LEU A 627 11.32 33.00 -27.01
N ASN A 628 12.27 33.76 -26.46
CA ASN A 628 13.37 34.38 -27.18
C ASN A 628 14.57 34.48 -26.24
N ASN A 629 15.05 33.31 -25.79
CA ASN A 629 16.02 33.18 -24.71
C ASN A 629 17.34 32.59 -25.25
N GLU A 630 18.47 32.97 -24.67
CA GLU A 630 19.79 32.45 -25.06
C GLU A 630 20.47 31.72 -23.88
N VAL A 631 21.05 30.55 -24.16
CA VAL A 631 21.98 29.85 -23.26
C VAL A 631 23.35 29.85 -23.93
N ALA A 632 24.39 30.35 -23.26
CA ALA A 632 25.71 30.52 -23.86
C ALA A 632 26.83 29.98 -22.95
N SER A 633 27.88 29.39 -23.56
CA SER A 633 29.07 28.92 -22.87
C SER A 633 30.34 29.29 -23.64
N GLU A 634 31.35 29.80 -22.93
CA GLU A 634 32.70 30.00 -23.46
C GLU A 634 33.63 28.85 -22.99
N HIS A 635 34.52 28.37 -23.85
CA HIS A 635 35.56 27.39 -23.49
C HIS A 635 36.75 27.48 -24.46
N VAL A 636 37.94 27.06 -24.02
CA VAL A 636 39.17 27.06 -24.85
C VAL A 636 39.09 26.12 -26.08
N GLN A 637 38.06 25.27 -26.17
CA GLN A 637 37.85 24.30 -27.24
C GLN A 637 36.38 24.36 -27.71
N GLU A 638 36.16 24.33 -29.03
CA GLU A 638 34.85 24.56 -29.64
C GLU A 638 33.80 23.50 -29.26
N ASP A 639 34.17 22.22 -29.29
CA ASP A 639 33.26 21.13 -28.92
C ASP A 639 32.92 21.13 -27.43
N LYS A 640 33.84 21.61 -26.58
CA LYS A 640 33.59 21.79 -25.14
C LYS A 640 32.70 22.99 -24.84
N ALA A 641 32.86 24.09 -25.58
CA ALA A 641 31.92 25.22 -25.51
C ALA A 641 30.51 24.76 -25.94
N THR A 642 30.43 23.96 -27.00
CA THR A 642 29.17 23.41 -27.52
C THR A 642 28.49 22.47 -26.52
N GLU A 643 29.17 21.40 -26.08
CA GLU A 643 28.59 20.42 -25.14
C GLU A 643 28.27 21.04 -23.77
N SER A 644 29.05 22.03 -23.32
CA SER A 644 28.73 22.82 -22.11
C SER A 644 27.45 23.66 -22.30
N ALA A 645 27.28 24.34 -23.44
CA ALA A 645 26.06 25.09 -23.72
C ALA A 645 24.82 24.19 -23.77
N TYR A 646 24.92 23.01 -24.42
CA TYR A 646 23.84 22.01 -24.41
C TYR A 646 23.61 21.37 -23.05
N SER A 647 24.64 21.21 -22.20
CA SER A 647 24.48 20.70 -20.83
C SER A 647 23.74 21.70 -19.96
N MET A 648 24.08 22.99 -20.02
CA MET A 648 23.30 24.05 -19.35
C MET A 648 21.85 24.10 -19.84
N LEU A 649 21.62 23.95 -21.15
CA LEU A 649 20.27 23.89 -21.70
C LEU A 649 19.50 22.63 -21.24
N ALA A 650 20.16 21.48 -21.14
CA ALA A 650 19.59 20.25 -20.58
C ALA A 650 19.19 20.44 -19.11
N ILE A 651 20.06 21.05 -18.30
CA ILE A 651 19.78 21.42 -16.90
C ILE A 651 18.58 22.37 -16.81
N CYS A 652 18.46 23.35 -17.71
CA CYS A 652 17.32 24.28 -17.75
C CYS A 652 15.96 23.59 -17.95
N PHE A 653 15.91 22.50 -18.70
CA PHE A 653 14.69 21.69 -18.95
C PHE A 653 14.55 20.47 -18.02
N GLY A 654 15.42 20.32 -17.01
CA GLY A 654 15.34 19.23 -16.02
C GLY A 654 15.83 17.87 -16.51
N LEU A 655 16.71 17.85 -17.52
CA LEU A 655 17.26 16.63 -18.14
C LEU A 655 18.56 16.21 -17.41
N ASP A 656 18.42 15.66 -16.20
CA ASP A 656 19.51 15.34 -15.28
C ASP A 656 20.67 14.50 -15.86
N GLU A 657 21.86 14.66 -15.27
CA GLU A 657 23.15 14.28 -15.86
C GLU A 657 23.61 12.83 -15.59
N THR A 658 22.73 11.93 -15.13
CA THR A 658 23.13 10.58 -14.67
C THR A 658 23.51 9.60 -15.78
N LYS A 659 23.86 10.08 -16.98
CA LYS A 659 24.42 9.33 -18.13
C LYS A 659 25.45 10.22 -18.83
N ALA A 660 26.58 9.61 -19.22
CA ALA A 660 27.83 10.26 -19.62
C ALA A 660 27.73 11.61 -20.37
N ALA A 661 28.58 12.56 -19.98
CA ALA A 661 28.69 13.93 -20.51
C ALA A 661 29.33 14.01 -21.92
N SER A 662 28.79 13.25 -22.86
CA SER A 662 29.20 13.20 -24.28
C SER A 662 28.03 13.19 -25.25
N LYS A 663 26.80 13.41 -24.76
CA LYS A 663 25.53 13.35 -25.51
C LYS A 663 24.48 14.36 -25.00
N ALA A 664 24.87 15.51 -24.44
CA ALA A 664 23.92 16.55 -24.00
C ALA A 664 23.10 17.09 -25.18
N LYS A 665 23.75 17.36 -26.32
CA LYS A 665 23.08 17.80 -27.56
C LYS A 665 21.97 16.85 -28.02
N GLU A 666 22.23 15.54 -28.05
CA GLU A 666 21.24 14.53 -28.43
C GLU A 666 20.05 14.50 -27.48
N ARG A 667 20.28 14.58 -26.15
CA ARG A 667 19.21 14.59 -25.14
C ARG A 667 18.29 15.81 -25.29
N VAL A 668 18.86 16.99 -25.51
CA VAL A 668 18.08 18.22 -25.77
C VAL A 668 17.26 18.08 -27.05
N TRP A 669 17.89 17.64 -28.15
CA TRP A 669 17.19 17.46 -29.43
C TRP A 669 16.04 16.45 -29.34
N GLN A 670 16.26 15.29 -28.69
CA GLN A 670 15.22 14.28 -28.50
C GLN A 670 14.07 14.79 -27.63
N HIS A 671 14.36 15.49 -26.53
CA HIS A 671 13.33 16.06 -25.66
C HIS A 671 12.49 17.11 -26.41
N PHE A 672 13.14 17.99 -27.18
CA PHE A 672 12.48 19.04 -27.95
C PHE A 672 11.59 18.45 -29.06
N GLN A 673 12.11 17.50 -29.84
CA GLN A 673 11.32 16.80 -30.88
C GLN A 673 10.12 16.05 -30.29
N THR A 674 10.29 15.39 -29.14
CA THR A 674 9.20 14.66 -28.46
C THR A 674 8.14 15.60 -27.88
N SER A 675 8.53 16.82 -27.50
CA SER A 675 7.64 17.82 -26.91
C SER A 675 7.05 18.81 -27.94
N GLY A 676 7.40 18.66 -29.23
CA GLY A 676 6.96 19.58 -30.29
C GLY A 676 7.58 20.98 -30.20
N PHE A 677 8.75 21.12 -29.57
CA PHE A 677 9.42 22.41 -29.37
C PHE A 677 10.34 22.79 -30.55
N PRO A 678 10.46 24.08 -30.90
CA PRO A 678 11.46 24.56 -31.86
C PRO A 678 12.89 24.23 -31.39
N LEU A 679 13.66 23.52 -32.21
CA LEU A 679 15.05 23.16 -31.90
C LEU A 679 15.90 24.43 -31.68
N PRO A 680 16.86 24.42 -30.72
CA PRO A 680 17.72 25.57 -30.46
C PRO A 680 18.60 25.89 -31.67
N LEU A 681 18.65 27.16 -32.06
CA LEU A 681 19.59 27.65 -33.06
C LEU A 681 20.98 27.76 -32.44
N GLU A 682 21.93 27.02 -33.00
CA GLU A 682 23.33 26.95 -32.52
C GLU A 682 24.22 27.92 -33.30
N GLU A 683 24.68 28.97 -32.62
CA GLU A 683 25.67 29.92 -33.14
C GLU A 683 27.02 29.69 -32.45
N ARG A 684 28.10 29.61 -33.24
CA ARG A 684 29.47 29.47 -32.74
C ARG A 684 30.30 30.68 -33.17
N SER A 685 31.12 31.20 -32.29
CA SER A 685 32.07 32.28 -32.61
C SER A 685 33.36 32.13 -31.81
N LYS A 686 34.46 32.71 -32.33
CA LYS A 686 35.76 32.71 -31.68
C LYS A 686 36.00 34.08 -31.03
N GLY A 687 36.02 34.10 -29.71
CA GLY A 687 36.33 35.27 -28.90
C GLY A 687 37.82 35.41 -28.58
N PRO A 688 38.21 36.44 -27.81
CA PRO A 688 39.61 36.64 -27.40
C PRO A 688 40.10 35.57 -26.40
N ASN A 689 39.19 34.97 -25.62
CA ASN A 689 39.53 34.02 -24.55
C ASN A 689 39.22 32.55 -24.90
N GLY A 690 38.56 32.29 -26.03
CA GLY A 690 38.16 30.93 -26.43
C GLY A 690 37.11 30.91 -27.54
N TYR A 691 36.38 29.80 -27.60
CA TYR A 691 35.20 29.62 -28.43
C TYR A 691 33.94 29.83 -27.59
N LEU A 692 32.99 30.61 -28.12
CA LEU A 692 31.69 30.89 -27.53
C LEU A 692 30.62 30.16 -28.34
N CYS A 693 29.89 29.25 -27.71
CA CYS A 693 28.67 28.65 -28.27
C CYS A 693 27.45 29.32 -27.64
N ARG A 694 26.49 29.72 -28.47
CA ARG A 694 25.19 30.29 -28.08
C ARG A 694 24.07 29.41 -28.64
N LEU A 695 23.12 29.05 -27.80
CA LEU A 695 21.91 28.31 -28.15
C LEU A 695 20.71 29.23 -27.96
N LYS A 696 20.11 29.67 -29.07
CA LYS A 696 18.94 30.56 -29.08
C LYS A 696 17.65 29.73 -29.17
N LEU A 697 16.78 29.94 -28.19
CA LEU A 697 15.44 29.37 -28.07
C LEU A 697 14.44 30.41 -28.59
N SER A 698 14.02 30.27 -29.85
CA SER A 698 13.07 31.16 -30.50
C SER A 698 11.84 30.42 -31.02
N GLY A 699 10.66 31.01 -30.85
CA GLY A 699 9.38 30.47 -31.32
C GLY A 699 8.42 30.05 -30.21
N THR A 700 7.35 29.35 -30.58
CA THR A 700 6.25 28.99 -29.67
C THR A 700 6.47 27.64 -29.01
N PHE A 701 6.42 27.62 -27.68
CA PHE A 701 6.50 26.42 -26.85
C PHE A 701 5.11 26.14 -26.25
N SER A 702 4.68 24.88 -26.26
CA SER A 702 3.33 24.46 -25.87
C SER A 702 3.39 23.44 -24.73
N PHE A 703 2.81 23.78 -23.57
CA PHE A 703 2.83 22.93 -22.39
C PHE A 703 1.41 22.46 -22.08
N LYS A 704 1.16 21.15 -22.14
CA LYS A 704 -0.13 20.55 -21.80
C LYS A 704 -0.14 19.99 -20.38
N ASP A 705 -1.28 20.14 -19.71
CA ASP A 705 -1.63 19.36 -18.52
C ASP A 705 -1.78 17.88 -18.88
N LYS A 706 -1.53 16.99 -17.90
CA LYS A 706 -1.66 15.53 -18.04
C LYS A 706 -2.91 14.97 -17.37
N ASP A 707 -3.38 15.61 -16.31
CA ASP A 707 -4.35 15.00 -15.39
C ASP A 707 -5.79 15.36 -15.78
N GLY A 708 -5.99 16.54 -16.38
CA GLY A 708 -7.27 17.09 -16.75
C GLY A 708 -8.08 17.56 -15.54
N SER A 709 -9.10 18.40 -15.77
CA SER A 709 -10.03 18.84 -14.73
C SER A 709 -11.46 18.96 -15.23
N THR A 710 -12.43 18.75 -14.34
CA THR A 710 -13.85 19.05 -14.57
C THR A 710 -14.16 20.55 -14.66
N LYS A 711 -13.16 21.43 -14.47
CA LYS A 711 -13.30 22.89 -14.51
C LYS A 711 -12.25 23.51 -15.43
N LYS A 712 -12.69 24.12 -16.54
CA LYS A 712 -11.84 24.85 -17.51
C LYS A 712 -10.76 25.75 -16.87
N LYS A 713 -11.14 26.58 -15.88
CA LYS A 713 -10.20 27.48 -15.17
C LYS A 713 -9.09 26.73 -14.41
N GLN A 714 -9.35 25.52 -13.91
CA GLN A 714 -8.39 24.72 -13.17
C GLN A 714 -7.43 24.00 -14.14
N ALA A 715 -7.93 23.49 -15.27
CA ALA A 715 -7.09 22.99 -16.35
C ALA A 715 -6.11 24.06 -16.87
N GLU A 716 -6.54 25.32 -16.99
CA GLU A 716 -5.65 26.45 -17.31
C GLU A 716 -4.57 26.70 -16.23
N GLN A 717 -4.91 26.56 -14.94
CA GLN A 717 -3.93 26.66 -13.84
C GLN A 717 -2.95 25.47 -13.83
N GLN A 718 -3.40 24.25 -14.17
CA GLN A 718 -2.53 23.08 -14.28
C GLN A 718 -1.55 23.21 -15.47
N ALA A 719 -2.01 23.71 -16.62
CA ALA A 719 -1.14 24.02 -17.75
C ALA A 719 -0.12 25.13 -17.39
N ALA A 720 -0.57 26.19 -16.71
CA ALA A 720 0.33 27.23 -16.20
C ALA A 720 1.38 26.66 -15.24
N LYS A 721 0.98 25.77 -14.33
CA LYS A 721 1.86 25.07 -13.39
C LYS A 721 2.91 24.23 -14.14
N ALA A 722 2.50 23.45 -15.13
CA ALA A 722 3.40 22.63 -15.94
C ALA A 722 4.47 23.47 -16.66
N ALA A 723 4.08 24.56 -17.32
CA ALA A 723 5.00 25.51 -17.93
C ALA A 723 5.91 26.19 -16.90
N PHE A 724 5.36 26.65 -15.78
CA PHE A 724 6.11 27.34 -14.72
C PHE A 724 7.20 26.45 -14.10
N PHE A 725 6.92 25.16 -13.90
CA PHE A 725 7.93 24.21 -13.41
C PHE A 725 9.01 23.92 -14.47
N GLN A 726 8.64 23.61 -15.72
CA GLN A 726 9.64 23.30 -16.77
C GLN A 726 10.51 24.50 -17.14
N LEU A 727 9.95 25.72 -17.11
CA LEU A 727 10.68 26.96 -17.39
C LEU A 727 11.33 27.59 -16.15
N SER A 728 11.17 26.98 -14.96
CA SER A 728 11.61 27.56 -13.68
C SER A 728 13.08 27.95 -13.65
N ARG A 729 13.97 27.08 -14.16
CA ARG A 729 15.42 27.32 -14.25
C ARG A 729 15.74 28.34 -15.36
N LEU A 730 15.09 28.25 -16.52
CA LEU A 730 15.32 29.13 -17.68
C LEU A 730 14.89 30.59 -17.41
N LEU A 731 13.73 30.78 -16.79
CA LEU A 731 13.17 32.10 -16.43
C LEU A 731 13.55 32.55 -15.01
N LYS A 732 14.36 31.78 -14.28
CA LYS A 732 14.79 32.07 -12.89
C LYS A 732 13.58 32.37 -11.97
N CYS A 733 12.57 31.50 -12.01
CA CYS A 733 11.36 31.62 -11.22
C CYS A 733 11.64 31.41 -9.72
N LYS A 734 10.91 32.14 -8.86
CA LYS A 734 10.81 31.81 -7.42
C LYS A 734 9.72 30.76 -7.21
N ALA A 735 9.81 29.99 -6.12
CA ALA A 735 8.73 29.09 -5.72
C ALA A 735 7.48 29.90 -5.33
N VAL A 736 6.35 29.59 -5.97
CA VAL A 736 5.04 30.20 -5.70
C VAL A 736 4.34 29.38 -4.61
N ARG A 737 3.78 30.05 -3.59
CA ARG A 737 3.09 29.40 -2.46
C ARG A 737 1.57 29.28 -2.65
N ASP A 738 1.01 30.04 -3.58
CA ASP A 738 -0.44 30.17 -3.80
C ASP A 738 -0.86 29.47 -5.11
N GLU A 739 -2.13 29.09 -5.22
CA GLU A 739 -2.65 28.31 -6.37
C GLU A 739 -2.68 29.05 -7.72
N ASN A 740 -2.29 30.33 -7.77
CA ASN A 740 -2.44 31.19 -8.94
C ASN A 740 -1.23 31.16 -9.91
N TYR A 741 -0.89 29.96 -10.40
CA TYR A 741 0.19 29.76 -11.38
C TYR A 741 0.01 30.58 -12.67
N LYS A 742 -1.23 30.79 -13.13
CA LYS A 742 -1.58 31.59 -14.32
C LYS A 742 -1.20 33.07 -14.16
N GLY A 743 -1.39 33.63 -12.97
CA GLY A 743 -0.91 34.98 -12.63
C GLY A 743 0.62 35.04 -12.59
N ALA A 744 1.24 34.15 -11.81
CA ALA A 744 2.69 34.13 -11.62
C ALA A 744 3.48 33.88 -12.93
N LEU A 745 2.97 33.01 -13.83
CA LEU A 745 3.58 32.77 -15.14
C LEU A 745 3.47 34.00 -16.05
N LYS A 746 2.32 34.69 -16.05
CA LYS A 746 2.15 35.94 -16.81
C LYS A 746 3.10 37.02 -16.32
N GLU A 747 3.08 37.32 -15.01
CA GLU A 747 3.95 38.32 -14.39
C GLU A 747 5.43 38.02 -14.67
N ARG A 748 5.83 36.73 -14.62
CA ARG A 748 7.20 36.35 -14.92
C ARG A 748 7.59 36.58 -16.37
N LEU A 749 6.74 36.20 -17.34
CA LEU A 749 6.99 36.43 -18.76
C LEU A 749 7.08 37.94 -19.07
N GLU A 750 6.19 38.76 -18.50
CA GLU A 750 6.24 40.22 -18.60
C GLU A 750 7.53 40.79 -17.98
N SER A 751 7.96 40.28 -16.81
CA SER A 751 9.24 40.66 -16.18
C SER A 751 10.50 40.22 -16.95
N CYS A 752 10.34 39.36 -17.96
CA CYS A 752 11.39 38.93 -18.88
C CYS A 752 11.27 39.58 -20.28
N GLY A 753 10.31 40.49 -20.49
CA GLY A 753 10.06 41.12 -21.80
C GLY A 753 9.45 40.19 -22.85
N LEU A 754 8.86 39.07 -22.42
CA LEU A 754 8.24 38.06 -23.28
C LEU A 754 6.73 38.31 -23.42
N SER A 755 6.13 37.78 -24.49
CA SER A 755 4.68 37.90 -24.74
C SER A 755 3.86 37.19 -23.67
N ALA A 756 2.70 37.74 -23.32
CA ALA A 756 1.77 37.11 -22.38
C ALA A 756 1.37 35.69 -22.83
N PRO A 757 1.22 34.73 -21.88
CA PRO A 757 0.91 33.34 -22.20
C PRO A 757 -0.54 33.18 -22.71
N ILE A 758 -0.70 32.46 -23.82
CA ILE A 758 -1.99 32.13 -24.44
C ILE A 758 -2.48 30.81 -23.86
N TYR A 759 -3.75 30.74 -23.45
CA TYR A 759 -4.36 29.54 -22.88
C TYR A 759 -5.41 28.97 -23.82
N GLU A 760 -5.24 27.71 -24.17
CA GLU A 760 -6.19 26.90 -24.93
C GLU A 760 -6.70 25.78 -24.01
N VAL A 761 -7.95 25.38 -24.19
CA VAL A 761 -8.55 24.31 -23.39
C VAL A 761 -9.42 23.46 -24.28
N GLU A 762 -9.03 22.20 -24.43
CA GLU A 762 -9.68 21.20 -25.24
C GLU A 762 -10.70 20.45 -24.36
N PRO A 763 -12.02 20.54 -24.63
CA PRO A 763 -13.00 19.64 -24.02
C PRO A 763 -12.90 18.25 -24.67
N PHE A 764 -13.17 17.20 -23.90
CA PHE A 764 -13.32 15.86 -24.46
C PHE A 764 -14.70 15.73 -25.16
N GLU A 765 -14.73 15.93 -26.48
CA GLU A 765 -15.92 15.68 -27.31
C GLU A 765 -15.89 14.25 -27.87
N SER A 766 -17.05 13.56 -27.78
CA SER A 766 -17.23 12.23 -28.36
C SER A 766 -17.76 12.35 -29.80
N ASP A 767 -16.90 12.13 -30.80
CA ASP A 767 -17.23 12.29 -32.21
C ASP A 767 -18.47 11.47 -32.67
N ALA A 768 -19.60 12.16 -32.83
CA ALA A 768 -20.84 11.61 -33.39
C ALA A 768 -21.67 12.69 -34.13
N GLN A 769 -21.27 12.95 -35.38
CA GLN A 769 -22.00 13.70 -36.42
C GLN A 769 -22.22 15.22 -36.22
N ARG A 770 -21.65 16.00 -37.14
CA ARG A 770 -22.26 16.96 -38.11
C ARG A 770 -21.17 17.96 -38.56
N ASP A 771 -21.21 18.66 -39.69
CA ASP A 771 -21.87 18.51 -41.01
C ASP A 771 -21.05 19.39 -41.99
N VAL A 772 -21.36 19.38 -43.30
CA VAL A 772 -20.56 20.09 -44.34
C VAL A 772 -20.94 21.58 -44.49
N PRO A 773 -19.96 22.51 -44.47
CA PRO A 773 -20.06 23.83 -45.11
C PRO A 773 -19.54 23.80 -46.57
N THR A 774 -20.12 24.59 -47.46
CA THR A 774 -19.91 24.52 -48.91
C THR A 774 -18.87 25.52 -49.45
N LEU A 775 -18.27 25.15 -50.60
CA LEU A 775 -17.33 25.88 -51.47
C LEU A 775 -17.50 27.41 -51.60
N GLU A 776 -16.35 28.10 -51.74
CA GLU A 776 -16.12 29.05 -52.83
C GLU A 776 -14.73 28.76 -53.48
N GLU A 777 -14.63 28.85 -54.82
CA GLU A 777 -13.37 28.78 -55.59
C GLU A 777 -12.97 30.18 -56.08
N PRO A 778 -11.71 30.41 -56.54
CA PRO A 778 -11.51 30.38 -58.00
C PRO A 778 -10.08 30.08 -58.55
N LYS A 779 -10.00 29.15 -59.54
CA LYS A 779 -9.06 29.14 -60.71
C LYS A 779 -7.56 28.87 -60.40
N THR A 780 -6.68 28.39 -61.30
CA THR A 780 -6.74 28.19 -62.78
C THR A 780 -5.86 27.00 -63.27
N CYS A 781 -6.10 26.53 -64.49
CA CYS A 781 -5.43 25.47 -65.28
C CYS A 781 -4.22 25.97 -66.16
N PRO A 782 -3.47 25.13 -66.93
CA PRO A 782 -3.05 23.71 -66.83
C PRO A 782 -1.51 23.52 -67.18
N PRO A 783 -0.96 22.47 -67.88
CA PRO A 783 0.50 22.16 -67.96
C PRO A 783 1.18 22.68 -69.26
N PRO A 784 2.48 22.36 -69.54
CA PRO A 784 2.92 21.09 -70.19
C PRO A 784 4.15 20.46 -69.44
N GLU A 785 5.10 19.63 -69.94
CA GLU A 785 5.51 19.14 -71.29
C GLU A 785 6.34 17.82 -71.23
N ASP A 786 7.07 17.47 -72.30
CA ASP A 786 7.78 16.20 -72.63
C ASP A 786 9.23 16.07 -72.03
N SER A 787 9.97 14.93 -72.04
CA SER A 787 10.27 14.09 -73.23
C SER A 787 10.98 12.74 -72.99
N ILE A 788 10.49 11.72 -73.72
CA ILE A 788 11.18 10.70 -74.55
C ILE A 788 12.67 10.38 -74.26
N SER A 789 12.98 9.10 -73.97
CA SER A 789 13.83 8.26 -74.87
C SER A 789 13.84 6.76 -74.51
N SER A 790 14.25 5.92 -75.46
CA SER A 790 14.21 4.46 -75.45
C SER A 790 15.53 3.78 -75.03
N GLY A 791 15.44 2.53 -74.57
CA GLY A 791 16.59 1.62 -74.38
C GLY A 791 16.10 0.18 -74.17
N SER A 792 16.64 -0.80 -74.91
CA SER A 792 15.97 -2.10 -75.14
C SER A 792 16.79 -3.34 -74.80
N SER A 793 16.09 -4.35 -74.23
CA SER A 793 16.27 -5.80 -74.44
C SER A 793 17.45 -6.58 -73.83
N GLN A 794 17.10 -7.78 -73.34
CA GLN A 794 17.88 -9.02 -73.14
C GLN A 794 18.99 -8.97 -72.04
N ARG A 795 19.01 -9.80 -70.96
CA ARG A 795 18.55 -11.18 -70.62
C ARG A 795 19.57 -12.28 -71.01
N ILE A 796 19.69 -13.34 -70.17
CA ILE A 796 20.47 -14.61 -70.33
C ILE A 796 21.95 -14.52 -69.90
N THR A 797 22.63 -15.47 -69.21
CA THR A 797 22.29 -16.48 -68.15
C THR A 797 23.60 -16.99 -67.49
N GLU A 798 23.52 -17.44 -66.22
CA GLU A 798 24.16 -18.60 -65.53
C GLU A 798 25.60 -19.15 -65.84
N SER A 799 26.20 -19.73 -64.78
CA SER A 799 27.24 -20.81 -64.77
C SER A 799 28.71 -20.46 -65.10
N SER A 800 29.74 -21.24 -64.69
CA SER A 800 29.98 -22.16 -63.54
C SER A 800 31.46 -22.65 -63.56
N LEU A 801 31.90 -23.42 -62.54
CA LEU A 801 33.18 -24.18 -62.39
C LEU A 801 34.45 -23.31 -62.11
N ALA A 802 35.42 -23.61 -61.22
CA ALA A 802 36.05 -24.84 -60.65
C ALA A 802 37.28 -25.34 -61.46
N ALA A 803 38.42 -25.81 -60.87
CA ALA A 803 38.91 -25.84 -59.48
C ALA A 803 40.44 -26.22 -59.39
N CYS A 804 41.05 -26.10 -58.21
CA CYS A 804 42.38 -26.65 -57.77
C CYS A 804 43.63 -26.08 -58.51
N SER A 805 44.88 -26.08 -58.00
CA SER A 805 45.57 -26.63 -56.80
C SER A 805 46.79 -25.70 -56.48
N ASP A 806 47.70 -25.81 -55.50
CA ASP A 806 47.97 -26.65 -54.30
C ASP A 806 48.99 -25.90 -53.38
N GLY A 807 49.35 -26.41 -52.20
CA GLY A 807 50.65 -26.12 -51.54
C GLY A 807 50.64 -25.77 -50.03
N PHE A 808 51.42 -26.50 -49.23
CA PHE A 808 51.66 -26.26 -47.79
C PHE A 808 52.89 -25.38 -47.53
N VAL A 809 52.86 -24.55 -46.46
CA VAL A 809 53.82 -24.57 -45.32
C VAL A 809 53.46 -23.51 -44.24
N LYS A 810 53.82 -23.84 -43.00
CA LYS A 810 53.67 -23.10 -41.72
C LYS A 810 54.71 -21.97 -41.54
N ASP A 811 54.62 -21.03 -40.58
CA ASP A 811 53.70 -20.74 -39.45
C ASP A 811 53.75 -19.21 -39.18
N VAL A 812 52.72 -18.63 -38.55
CA VAL A 812 52.79 -17.72 -37.38
C VAL A 812 51.36 -17.24 -37.04
N LEU A 813 50.99 -17.28 -35.76
CA LEU A 813 49.64 -17.00 -35.27
C LEU A 813 49.57 -15.65 -34.53
N THR A 814 48.60 -14.81 -34.91
CA THR A 814 47.92 -13.87 -34.02
C THR A 814 46.42 -13.83 -34.36
N PRO A 815 45.51 -13.53 -33.42
CA PRO A 815 44.13 -14.03 -33.51
C PRO A 815 43.25 -13.32 -34.56
N SER A 816 42.25 -14.06 -35.02
CA SER A 816 41.18 -13.56 -35.89
C SER A 816 40.34 -12.46 -35.23
N LEU A 817 39.88 -11.51 -36.04
CA LEU A 817 38.68 -10.71 -35.76
C LEU A 817 37.57 -11.56 -35.14
N GLU A 818 36.91 -11.01 -34.13
CA GLU A 818 35.79 -11.67 -33.47
C GLU A 818 34.66 -11.91 -34.47
N LYS A 819 34.43 -13.17 -34.83
CA LYS A 819 33.16 -13.60 -35.40
C LYS A 819 32.09 -13.36 -34.34
N GLN A 820 31.31 -12.29 -34.47
CA GLN A 820 30.02 -12.19 -33.79
C GLN A 820 29.26 -13.50 -34.03
N ALA A 821 28.83 -14.14 -32.94
CA ALA A 821 28.19 -15.45 -33.00
C ALA A 821 26.82 -15.31 -33.68
N LYS A 822 26.77 -15.59 -34.99
CA LYS A 822 25.50 -15.81 -35.69
C LYS A 822 24.88 -17.10 -35.17
N MET A 823 24.00 -16.94 -34.19
CA MET A 823 22.91 -17.85 -33.86
C MET A 823 22.35 -18.52 -35.13
N GLU A 824 22.43 -19.85 -35.26
CA GLU A 824 21.94 -20.61 -36.44
C GLU A 824 20.48 -21.09 -36.26
N PHE A 825 19.50 -20.31 -36.72
CA PHE A 825 18.10 -20.48 -36.29
C PHE A 825 17.15 -21.17 -37.27
N GLN A 826 17.58 -22.35 -37.74
CA GLN A 826 16.68 -23.29 -38.42
C GLN A 826 15.41 -23.59 -37.60
N ASP A 827 15.46 -23.51 -36.27
CA ASP A 827 14.31 -23.75 -35.39
C ASP A 827 13.27 -22.62 -35.39
N ILE A 828 13.68 -21.35 -35.52
CA ILE A 828 12.72 -20.25 -35.66
C ILE A 828 12.13 -20.25 -37.07
N GLU A 829 12.90 -20.63 -38.09
CA GLU A 829 12.36 -20.86 -39.44
C GLU A 829 11.32 -21.99 -39.44
N LYS A 830 11.59 -23.13 -38.78
CA LYS A 830 10.61 -24.20 -38.53
C LYS A 830 9.37 -23.69 -37.77
N MET A 831 9.56 -22.85 -36.75
CA MET A 831 8.45 -22.27 -35.97
C MET A 831 7.57 -21.36 -36.83
N LEU A 832 8.16 -20.44 -37.61
CA LEU A 832 7.43 -19.59 -38.55
C LEU A 832 6.67 -20.41 -39.59
N LEU A 833 7.27 -21.50 -40.09
CA LEU A 833 6.61 -22.47 -40.98
C LEU A 833 5.40 -23.15 -40.33
N VAL A 834 5.49 -23.56 -39.05
CA VAL A 834 4.37 -24.14 -38.27
C VAL A 834 3.22 -23.14 -38.11
N PHE A 835 3.53 -21.86 -37.87
CA PHE A 835 2.54 -20.78 -37.82
C PHE A 835 2.11 -20.27 -39.21
N ASN A 836 2.45 -20.95 -40.31
CA ASN A 836 2.17 -20.57 -41.70
C ASN A 836 2.72 -19.18 -42.13
N LEU A 837 3.63 -18.59 -41.35
CA LEU A 837 4.23 -17.28 -41.59
C LEU A 837 5.39 -17.40 -42.58
N LYS A 838 5.05 -17.40 -43.86
CA LYS A 838 6.01 -17.60 -44.97
C LYS A 838 6.38 -16.27 -45.66
N PRO A 839 7.61 -16.15 -46.17
CA PRO A 839 7.96 -15.13 -47.15
C PRO A 839 7.02 -15.19 -48.37
N PRO A 840 6.67 -14.05 -48.99
CA PRO A 840 7.16 -12.71 -48.71
C PRO A 840 6.43 -11.97 -47.58
N THR A 841 5.42 -12.57 -46.94
CA THR A 841 4.54 -11.84 -45.99
C THR A 841 5.12 -11.68 -44.59
N VAL A 842 6.05 -12.56 -44.19
CA VAL A 842 6.85 -12.43 -42.97
C VAL A 842 8.29 -12.85 -43.28
N THR A 843 9.26 -12.06 -42.83
CA THR A 843 10.70 -12.36 -42.96
C THR A 843 11.43 -12.11 -41.64
N CYS A 844 12.35 -13.00 -41.27
CA CYS A 844 13.33 -12.71 -40.22
C CYS A 844 14.37 -11.73 -40.78
N ASP A 845 14.51 -10.56 -40.15
CA ASP A 845 15.39 -9.49 -40.61
C ASP A 845 16.72 -9.48 -39.82
N GLU A 846 16.63 -9.52 -38.50
CA GLU A 846 17.80 -9.53 -37.60
C GLU A 846 17.54 -10.42 -36.38
N CYS A 847 18.56 -11.13 -35.92
CA CYS A 847 18.56 -11.85 -34.66
C CYS A 847 19.86 -11.52 -33.91
N THR A 848 19.76 -11.02 -32.67
CA THR A 848 20.92 -10.54 -31.89
C THR A 848 20.94 -11.12 -30.48
N VAL A 849 22.12 -11.58 -30.07
CA VAL A 849 22.45 -11.84 -28.66
C VAL A 849 23.08 -10.59 -28.08
N LYS A 850 22.65 -10.23 -26.88
CA LYS A 850 23.34 -9.25 -26.04
C LYS A 850 24.03 -10.00 -24.90
N HIS A 851 25.26 -9.60 -24.64
CA HIS A 851 26.14 -10.13 -23.59
C HIS A 851 26.22 -9.10 -22.47
N LYS A 852 26.37 -9.57 -21.23
CA LYS A 852 26.53 -8.71 -20.05
C LYS A 852 27.37 -9.43 -19.00
N PHE A 853 28.49 -8.81 -18.65
CA PHE A 853 29.31 -9.19 -17.51
C PHE A 853 29.03 -8.26 -16.32
N THR A 854 29.43 -8.68 -15.12
CA THR A 854 29.26 -7.89 -13.90
C THR A 854 30.47 -8.09 -13.00
N CYS A 855 31.32 -7.08 -12.82
CA CYS A 855 32.39 -7.11 -11.82
C CYS A 855 31.87 -6.52 -10.51
N THR A 856 32.25 -7.17 -9.41
CA THR A 856 32.07 -6.69 -8.05
C THR A 856 33.45 -6.40 -7.46
N VAL A 857 33.82 -5.12 -7.31
CA VAL A 857 35.05 -4.70 -6.63
C VAL A 857 34.78 -4.55 -5.14
N THR A 858 35.49 -5.31 -4.32
CA THR A 858 35.44 -5.22 -2.84
C THR A 858 36.73 -4.59 -2.31
N VAL A 859 36.56 -3.61 -1.43
CA VAL A 859 37.63 -2.90 -0.73
C VAL A 859 37.48 -3.11 0.77
N GLN A 860 38.53 -3.60 1.42
CA GLN A 860 38.57 -3.79 2.87
C GLN A 860 39.23 -2.57 3.54
N LEU A 861 38.49 -1.94 4.44
CA LEU A 861 39.04 -0.99 5.40
C LEU A 861 39.21 -1.73 6.73
N ASP A 862 40.45 -1.87 7.21
CA ASP A 862 40.74 -2.41 8.53
C ASP A 862 41.30 -1.32 9.44
N SER A 863 40.52 -0.95 10.45
CA SER A 863 40.88 0.03 11.47
C SER A 863 41.30 1.39 10.90
N TYR A 864 40.80 1.72 9.70
CA TYR A 864 41.15 2.93 8.96
C TYR A 864 40.54 4.16 9.64
N ILE A 865 41.30 5.27 9.69
CA ILE A 865 40.87 6.52 10.31
C ILE A 865 40.45 7.50 9.22
N ILE A 866 39.14 7.62 9.00
CA ILE A 866 38.54 8.66 8.16
C ILE A 866 38.68 9.99 8.91
N LYS A 867 39.39 10.95 8.31
CA LYS A 867 39.58 12.27 8.90
C LYS A 867 38.33 13.15 8.72
N GLY A 868 38.00 13.94 9.74
CA GLY A 868 36.94 14.93 9.64
C GLY A 868 37.25 16.01 8.59
N PRO A 869 36.26 16.47 7.80
CA PRO A 869 36.49 17.45 6.73
C PRO A 869 36.83 18.87 7.22
N GLY A 870 36.78 19.12 8.53
CA GLY A 870 37.12 20.40 9.14
C GLY A 870 36.71 20.50 10.60
N PHE A 871 36.88 21.69 11.17
CA PHE A 871 36.41 22.03 12.52
C PHE A 871 35.06 22.75 12.43
N TYR A 872 34.12 22.38 13.32
CA TYR A 872 32.73 22.84 13.32
C TYR A 872 32.31 23.42 14.68
N LYS A 873 31.23 24.19 14.73
CA LYS A 873 30.77 24.86 15.96
C LYS A 873 30.09 23.91 16.96
N SER A 874 29.81 22.67 16.57
CA SER A 874 29.28 21.64 17.48
C SER A 874 29.80 20.26 17.11
N LYS A 875 29.98 19.38 18.11
CA LYS A 875 30.29 17.96 17.86
C LYS A 875 29.25 17.31 16.93
N LYS A 876 27.95 17.59 17.12
CA LYS A 876 26.87 16.98 16.33
C LYS A 876 26.98 17.29 14.82
N GLU A 877 27.41 18.51 14.49
CA GLU A 877 27.68 18.94 13.11
C GLU A 877 28.92 18.24 12.54
N ALA A 878 30.02 18.18 13.31
CA ALA A 878 31.24 17.46 12.93
C ALA A 878 30.97 15.96 12.68
N SER A 879 30.31 15.27 13.62
CA SER A 879 29.95 13.85 13.46
C SER A 879 29.08 13.66 12.21
N ARG A 880 28.05 14.49 11.98
CA ARG A 880 27.22 14.44 10.76
C ARG A 880 28.05 14.53 9.49
N LYS A 881 28.96 15.51 9.40
CA LYS A 881 29.81 15.71 8.21
C LYS A 881 30.79 14.55 7.96
N THR A 882 31.41 13.97 8.99
CA THR A 882 32.31 12.83 8.79
C THR A 882 31.55 11.52 8.50
N PHE A 883 30.38 11.30 9.11
CA PHE A 883 29.50 10.18 8.74
C PHE A 883 28.96 10.31 7.31
N HIS A 884 28.75 11.53 6.81
CA HIS A 884 28.35 11.77 5.42
C HIS A 884 29.45 11.37 4.42
N LEU A 885 30.73 11.66 4.68
CA LEU A 885 31.85 11.17 3.85
C LEU A 885 31.84 9.64 3.74
N LEU A 886 31.62 8.95 4.86
CA LEU A 886 31.50 7.49 4.89
C LEU A 886 30.24 6.98 4.16
N ALA A 887 29.11 7.67 4.26
CA ALA A 887 27.88 7.33 3.55
C ALA A 887 28.04 7.45 2.02
N VAL A 888 28.65 8.54 1.55
CA VAL A 888 28.96 8.79 0.13
C VAL A 888 29.95 7.75 -0.39
N ALA A 889 31.02 7.47 0.37
CA ALA A 889 32.01 6.48 -0.01
C ALA A 889 31.43 5.05 -0.07
N ALA A 890 30.55 4.70 0.88
CA ALA A 890 29.83 3.42 0.88
C ALA A 890 28.68 3.34 -0.15
N GLY A 891 28.44 4.41 -0.92
CA GLY A 891 27.39 4.45 -1.96
C GLY A 891 25.96 4.52 -1.42
N LEU A 892 25.78 4.90 -0.15
CA LEU A 892 24.47 4.98 0.52
C LEU A 892 23.71 6.25 0.13
N CYS A 893 24.43 7.36 -0.02
CA CYS A 893 23.88 8.65 -0.43
C CYS A 893 24.76 9.31 -1.51
N ARG A 894 24.22 10.33 -2.18
CA ARG A 894 24.97 11.11 -3.19
C ARG A 894 25.82 12.21 -2.51
N PRO A 895 26.91 12.70 -3.14
CA PRO A 895 27.73 13.79 -2.58
C PRO A 895 27.01 15.13 -2.37
N ASP A 896 25.82 15.30 -2.97
CA ASP A 896 24.94 16.48 -2.86
C ASP A 896 23.74 16.26 -1.93
N ALA A 897 23.61 15.09 -1.31
CA ALA A 897 22.51 14.77 -0.40
C ALA A 897 22.65 15.48 0.96
N ASP A 898 21.52 15.70 1.66
CA ASP A 898 21.54 16.29 3.00
C ASP A 898 22.22 15.35 4.01
N ASP A 899 23.10 15.91 4.84
CA ASP A 899 23.93 15.13 5.76
C ASP A 899 23.17 14.66 7.02
N THR A 900 21.95 15.16 7.26
CA THR A 900 21.15 14.90 8.48
C THR A 900 20.92 13.42 8.77
N ASN A 901 20.67 12.60 7.75
CA ASN A 901 20.39 11.16 7.89
C ASN A 901 21.65 10.27 7.86
N SER A 902 22.80 10.79 7.45
CA SER A 902 24.02 9.98 7.19
C SER A 902 24.43 9.10 8.38
N ILE A 903 24.27 9.59 9.63
CA ILE A 903 24.58 8.81 10.84
C ILE A 903 23.64 7.60 10.98
N LYS A 904 22.35 7.75 10.63
CA LYS A 904 21.36 6.66 10.64
C LYS A 904 21.67 5.67 9.52
N GLU A 905 21.87 6.15 8.30
CA GLU A 905 22.12 5.32 7.11
C GLU A 905 23.37 4.46 7.26
N VAL A 906 24.49 5.05 7.70
CA VAL A 906 25.73 4.30 7.96
C VAL A 906 25.54 3.28 9.08
N LYS A 907 24.87 3.63 10.19
CA LYS A 907 24.64 2.67 11.29
C LYS A 907 23.70 1.54 10.86
N GLN A 908 22.66 1.82 10.10
CA GLN A 908 21.79 0.79 9.51
C GLN A 908 22.58 -0.14 8.59
N HIS A 909 23.38 0.40 7.67
CA HIS A 909 24.21 -0.39 6.76
C HIS A 909 25.23 -1.26 7.50
N PHE A 910 25.94 -0.71 8.48
CA PHE A 910 26.89 -1.46 9.30
C PHE A 910 26.20 -2.55 10.11
N SER A 911 24.99 -2.31 10.62
CA SER A 911 24.20 -3.34 11.31
C SER A 911 23.75 -4.46 10.36
N GLN A 912 23.20 -4.11 9.19
CA GLN A 912 22.77 -5.07 8.15
C GLN A 912 23.93 -5.93 7.62
N LYS A 913 25.15 -5.37 7.55
CA LYS A 913 26.39 -6.10 7.17
C LYS A 913 27.14 -6.71 8.36
N SER A 914 26.66 -6.50 9.59
CA SER A 914 27.28 -6.98 10.84
C SER A 914 28.75 -6.53 11.01
N PHE A 915 29.05 -5.30 10.59
CA PHE A 915 30.34 -4.63 10.83
C PHE A 915 30.35 -3.93 12.20
N HIS A 916 31.54 -3.74 12.79
CA HIS A 916 31.68 -2.92 14.00
C HIS A 916 31.36 -1.45 13.68
N PHE A 917 30.44 -0.85 14.45
CA PHE A 917 30.04 0.55 14.28
C PHE A 917 31.25 1.51 14.31
N PRO A 918 31.26 2.59 13.50
CA PRO A 918 32.36 3.55 13.49
C PRO A 918 32.61 4.21 14.85
N GLU A 919 33.88 4.23 15.28
CA GLU A 919 34.32 4.85 16.54
C GLU A 919 34.55 6.36 16.32
N GLU A 920 33.79 7.23 17.01
CA GLU A 920 33.97 8.69 16.94
C GLU A 920 35.13 9.17 17.83
N ARG A 921 36.25 9.57 17.21
CA ARG A 921 37.35 10.28 17.89
C ARG A 921 37.17 11.79 17.70
N VAL A 922 37.00 12.50 18.82
CA VAL A 922 36.74 13.95 18.83
C VAL A 922 38.01 14.72 19.15
N GLU A 923 38.33 15.72 18.33
CA GLU A 923 39.37 16.71 18.60
C GLU A 923 38.69 18.06 18.85
N GLU A 924 38.92 18.67 20.01
CA GLU A 924 38.46 20.04 20.30
C GLU A 924 39.65 21.01 20.23
N LYS A 925 39.46 22.10 19.49
CA LYS A 925 40.42 23.20 19.39
C LYS A 925 39.68 24.53 19.24
N ASP A 926 40.07 25.55 20.02
CA ASP A 926 39.52 26.90 19.95
C ASP A 926 37.97 26.97 20.03
N LYS A 927 37.36 26.07 20.82
CA LYS A 927 35.90 25.83 20.95
C LYS A 927 35.21 25.35 19.67
N MET A 928 35.96 24.73 18.77
CA MET A 928 35.47 24.04 17.58
C MET A 928 35.85 22.56 17.62
N PHE A 929 35.00 21.72 17.03
CA PHE A 929 35.11 20.26 17.07
C PHE A 929 35.44 19.70 15.69
N SER A 930 36.46 18.85 15.60
CA SER A 930 36.63 17.90 14.50
C SER A 930 36.25 16.50 15.00
N VAL A 931 35.76 15.64 14.12
CA VAL A 931 35.43 14.24 14.43
C VAL A 931 36.03 13.36 13.35
N ASN A 932 36.92 12.45 13.75
CA ASN A 932 37.46 11.39 12.92
C ASN A 932 36.69 10.08 13.22
N LEU A 933 36.54 9.20 12.22
CA LEU A 933 35.89 7.89 12.39
C LEU A 933 36.90 6.77 12.20
N VAL A 934 37.04 5.88 13.18
CA VAL A 934 37.75 4.60 12.99
C VAL A 934 36.74 3.58 12.44
N VAL A 935 37.06 2.92 11.32
CA VAL A 935 36.17 1.96 10.65
C VAL A 935 36.84 0.62 10.39
N LYS A 936 36.07 -0.47 10.53
CA LYS A 936 36.45 -1.82 10.10
C LYS A 936 35.29 -2.45 9.32
N CYS A 937 35.37 -2.43 8.00
CA CYS A 937 34.26 -2.77 7.10
C CYS A 937 34.74 -3.21 5.70
N LEU A 938 33.85 -3.87 4.95
CA LEU A 938 34.01 -4.15 3.53
C LEU A 938 33.08 -3.22 2.74
N ILE A 939 33.61 -2.46 1.78
CA ILE A 939 32.82 -1.64 0.86
C ILE A 939 32.84 -2.29 -0.52
N VAL A 940 31.67 -2.40 -1.16
CA VAL A 940 31.44 -3.24 -2.34
C VAL A 940 30.83 -2.41 -3.46
N TYR A 941 31.45 -2.44 -4.64
CA TYR A 941 31.05 -1.72 -5.84
C TYR A 941 30.76 -2.69 -6.98
N GLU A 942 29.49 -2.84 -7.34
CA GLU A 942 29.06 -3.64 -8.49
C GLU A 942 28.77 -2.73 -9.70
N GLU A 943 29.26 -3.14 -10.88
CA GLU A 943 28.98 -2.52 -12.19
C GLU A 943 28.93 -3.55 -13.32
N GLN A 944 28.30 -3.15 -14.43
CA GLN A 944 28.00 -4.01 -15.58
C GLN A 944 28.72 -3.53 -16.84
N GLY A 945 29.03 -4.44 -17.76
CA GLY A 945 29.74 -4.13 -19.01
C GLY A 945 29.47 -5.14 -20.13
N SER A 946 29.75 -4.72 -21.36
CA SER A 946 29.68 -5.53 -22.58
C SER A 946 30.74 -6.62 -22.63
N THR A 947 31.94 -6.33 -22.14
CA THR A 947 33.05 -7.27 -21.93
C THR A 947 33.38 -7.42 -20.43
N LYS A 948 34.23 -8.38 -20.08
CA LYS A 948 34.73 -8.56 -18.71
C LYS A 948 35.55 -7.35 -18.28
N GLU A 949 36.34 -6.84 -19.23
CA GLU A 949 37.22 -5.70 -19.15
C GLU A 949 36.43 -4.40 -18.95
N ASP A 950 35.34 -4.19 -19.70
CA ASP A 950 34.39 -3.08 -19.49
C ASP A 950 33.82 -3.11 -18.06
N ALA A 951 33.30 -4.26 -17.64
CA ALA A 951 32.66 -4.42 -16.34
C ALA A 951 33.65 -4.19 -15.19
N GLN A 952 34.86 -4.75 -15.29
CA GLN A 952 35.95 -4.54 -14.34
C GLN A 952 36.39 -3.06 -14.31
N GLN A 953 36.61 -2.43 -15.46
CA GLN A 953 37.03 -1.04 -15.53
C GLN A 953 35.94 -0.09 -15.00
N ALA A 954 34.66 -0.37 -15.26
CA ALA A 954 33.53 0.38 -14.70
C ALA A 954 33.46 0.24 -13.16
N ALA A 955 33.57 -0.98 -12.63
CA ALA A 955 33.55 -1.22 -11.19
C ALA A 955 34.73 -0.54 -10.47
N PHE A 956 35.94 -0.60 -11.04
CA PHE A 956 37.11 0.11 -10.50
C PHE A 956 37.01 1.63 -10.63
N LYS A 957 36.45 2.17 -11.73
CA LYS A 957 36.17 3.61 -11.88
C LYS A 957 35.21 4.11 -10.79
N LYS A 958 34.14 3.36 -10.51
CA LYS A 958 33.17 3.64 -9.44
C LYS A 958 33.78 3.55 -8.05
N ALA A 959 34.50 2.46 -7.75
CA ALA A 959 35.20 2.29 -6.48
C ALA A 959 36.18 3.45 -6.21
N PHE A 960 36.98 3.82 -7.23
CA PHE A 960 37.90 4.95 -7.14
C PHE A 960 37.17 6.30 -6.92
N SER A 961 36.09 6.58 -7.67
CA SER A 961 35.37 7.86 -7.57
C SER A 961 34.64 8.05 -6.24
N CYS A 962 34.13 6.99 -5.63
CA CYS A 962 33.57 7.03 -4.28
C CYS A 962 34.66 7.21 -3.21
N LEU A 963 35.72 6.39 -3.27
CA LEU A 963 36.72 6.29 -2.19
C LEU A 963 37.73 7.45 -2.14
N VAL A 964 38.00 8.13 -3.25
CA VAL A 964 38.98 9.24 -3.27
C VAL A 964 38.64 10.35 -2.26
N THR A 965 37.36 10.49 -1.90
CA THR A 965 36.87 11.43 -0.88
C THR A 965 37.33 11.08 0.55
N LEU A 966 37.51 9.80 0.88
CA LEU A 966 38.00 9.36 2.20
C LEU A 966 39.52 9.57 2.35
N PHE A 967 40.26 9.35 1.26
CA PHE A 967 41.73 9.27 1.27
C PHE A 967 42.43 10.63 1.07
N GLY A 968 41.68 11.69 0.79
CA GLY A 968 42.16 13.07 0.78
C GLY A 968 42.65 13.58 -0.58
N THR A 969 42.53 14.90 -0.79
CA THR A 969 42.80 15.57 -2.07
C THR A 969 44.26 15.54 -2.52
N GLU A 970 45.22 15.40 -1.60
CA GLU A 970 46.65 15.25 -1.93
C GLU A 970 46.96 13.96 -2.73
N ALA A 971 46.07 12.96 -2.70
CA ALA A 971 46.19 11.77 -3.53
C ALA A 971 45.81 12.00 -5.01
N ALA A 972 45.07 13.08 -5.33
CA ALA A 972 44.44 13.33 -6.62
C ALA A 972 45.37 14.05 -7.63
N SER A 973 46.56 13.50 -7.88
CA SER A 973 47.53 14.08 -8.82
C SER A 973 47.01 14.14 -10.27
N ASN A 974 47.32 15.25 -10.97
CA ASN A 974 46.82 15.64 -12.29
C ASN A 974 47.42 14.81 -13.45
N VAL A 975 47.03 13.55 -13.54
CA VAL A 975 47.40 12.60 -14.61
C VAL A 975 46.12 11.99 -15.21
N PRO A 976 46.05 11.58 -16.50
CA PRO A 976 44.83 11.03 -17.13
C PRO A 976 44.24 9.78 -16.45
N THR A 977 42.90 9.66 -16.53
CA THR A 977 42.05 8.71 -15.76
C THR A 977 42.06 7.27 -16.29
N GLU A 978 43.02 6.87 -17.12
CA GLU A 978 42.92 5.68 -17.98
C GLU A 978 43.02 4.35 -17.21
N ASN A 979 43.70 4.32 -16.06
CA ASN A 979 43.75 3.16 -15.17
C ASN A 979 43.29 3.54 -13.75
N ALA A 980 42.02 3.28 -13.45
CA ALA A 980 41.43 3.50 -12.12
C ALA A 980 41.77 2.38 -11.12
N GLU A 981 42.02 1.16 -11.60
CA GLU A 981 42.38 0.01 -10.76
C GLU A 981 43.73 0.22 -10.08
N GLU A 982 44.77 0.53 -10.86
CA GLU A 982 46.13 0.76 -10.36
C GLU A 982 46.17 1.94 -9.38
N ARG A 983 45.39 3.01 -9.64
CA ARG A 983 45.26 4.13 -8.70
C ARG A 983 44.62 3.72 -7.38
N LEU A 984 43.58 2.89 -7.41
CA LEU A 984 42.95 2.39 -6.20
C LEU A 984 43.90 1.49 -5.40
N ARG A 985 44.65 0.59 -6.07
CA ARG A 985 45.74 -0.21 -5.47
C ARG A 985 46.79 0.69 -4.81
N GLN A 986 47.26 1.73 -5.51
CA GLN A 986 48.25 2.67 -4.97
C GLN A 986 47.75 3.47 -3.77
N ILE A 987 46.50 3.96 -3.77
CA ILE A 987 45.93 4.70 -2.64
C ILE A 987 45.78 3.79 -1.42
N LEU A 988 45.19 2.60 -1.58
CA LEU A 988 45.02 1.65 -0.48
C LEU A 988 46.38 1.26 0.13
N LYS A 989 47.39 0.99 -0.71
CA LYS A 989 48.76 0.70 -0.29
C LYS A 989 49.42 1.85 0.47
N ARG A 990 49.22 3.12 0.08
CA ARG A 990 49.68 4.31 0.83
C ARG A 990 48.97 4.46 2.17
N CYS A 991 47.73 4.01 2.28
CA CYS A 991 46.94 4.05 3.51
C CYS A 991 47.02 2.75 4.35
N HIS A 992 47.99 1.87 4.04
CA HIS A 992 48.22 0.58 4.70
C HIS A 992 46.98 -0.34 4.74
N GLN A 993 46.10 -0.22 3.74
CA GLN A 993 44.92 -1.06 3.56
C GLN A 993 45.22 -2.24 2.62
N MET A 994 44.37 -3.27 2.68
CA MET A 994 44.47 -4.44 1.80
C MET A 994 44.19 -4.07 0.34
N GLU A 995 44.74 -4.84 -0.59
CA GLU A 995 44.47 -4.66 -2.01
C GLU A 995 43.01 -5.01 -2.38
N PRO A 996 42.42 -4.30 -3.36
CA PRO A 996 41.06 -4.52 -3.80
C PRO A 996 40.93 -5.83 -4.60
N THR A 997 39.79 -6.50 -4.43
CA THR A 997 39.44 -7.75 -5.13
C THR A 997 38.30 -7.46 -6.12
N CYS A 998 38.46 -7.80 -7.41
CA CYS A 998 37.31 -7.93 -8.32
C CYS A 998 36.92 -9.40 -8.39
N SER A 999 35.62 -9.68 -8.33
CA SER A 999 35.03 -10.94 -8.79
C SER A 999 34.09 -10.64 -9.93
N ILE A 1000 34.27 -11.29 -11.09
CA ILE A 1000 33.37 -11.18 -12.23
C ILE A 1000 32.37 -12.33 -12.16
N LYS A 1001 31.07 -12.00 -12.16
CA LYS A 1001 29.98 -12.99 -12.22
C LYS A 1001 29.97 -13.70 -13.58
N THR A 1002 29.21 -14.80 -13.66
CA THR A 1002 28.95 -15.51 -14.91
C THR A 1002 28.44 -14.57 -16.02
N GLU A 1003 28.77 -14.93 -17.25
CA GLU A 1003 28.30 -14.21 -18.43
C GLU A 1003 26.79 -14.37 -18.56
N GLN A 1004 26.07 -13.27 -18.77
CA GLN A 1004 24.63 -13.30 -18.96
C GLN A 1004 24.23 -12.93 -20.37
N PHE A 1005 23.31 -13.72 -20.93
CA PHE A 1005 22.87 -13.67 -22.31
C PHE A 1005 21.44 -13.14 -22.41
N LYS A 1006 21.13 -12.51 -23.53
CA LYS A 1006 19.76 -12.11 -23.89
C LYS A 1006 19.59 -12.13 -25.41
N ALA A 1007 18.87 -13.13 -25.91
CA ALA A 1007 18.52 -13.25 -27.32
C ALA A 1007 17.31 -12.37 -27.68
N SER A 1008 17.27 -11.90 -28.92
CA SER A 1008 16.21 -11.03 -29.46
C SER A 1008 16.14 -11.16 -30.98
N ILE A 1009 14.95 -10.99 -31.56
CA ILE A 1009 14.69 -11.14 -33.00
C ILE A 1009 13.75 -10.05 -33.52
N LYS A 1010 13.99 -9.61 -34.76
CA LYS A 1010 13.12 -8.74 -35.54
C LYS A 1010 12.46 -9.53 -36.68
N LEU A 1011 11.13 -9.64 -36.62
CA LEU A 1011 10.28 -10.19 -37.68
C LEU A 1011 9.61 -9.04 -38.43
N GLU A 1012 9.86 -8.91 -39.72
CA GLU A 1012 9.21 -7.91 -40.57
C GLU A 1012 7.94 -8.52 -41.19
N PHE A 1013 6.77 -8.00 -40.84
CA PHE A 1013 5.49 -8.36 -41.47
C PHE A 1013 5.22 -7.39 -42.62
N ILE A 1014 4.96 -7.91 -43.83
CA ILE A 1014 4.85 -7.14 -45.06
C ILE A 1014 3.53 -7.49 -45.77
N ASN A 1015 2.59 -6.53 -45.79
CA ASN A 1015 1.24 -6.69 -46.34
C ASN A 1015 0.52 -7.97 -45.83
N HIS A 1016 0.80 -8.37 -44.59
CA HIS A 1016 0.25 -9.57 -43.98
C HIS A 1016 -1.26 -9.41 -43.77
N VAL A 1017 -2.03 -10.44 -44.14
CA VAL A 1017 -3.49 -10.42 -44.14
C VAL A 1017 -4.03 -11.43 -43.12
N LEU A 1018 -4.97 -10.98 -42.30
CA LEU A 1018 -5.75 -11.83 -41.39
C LEU A 1018 -7.23 -11.69 -41.71
N GLU A 1019 -7.97 -12.79 -41.67
CA GLU A 1019 -9.42 -12.83 -41.88
C GLU A 1019 -10.13 -13.45 -40.67
N SER A 1020 -11.40 -13.05 -40.45
CA SER A 1020 -12.26 -13.61 -39.40
C SER A 1020 -13.73 -13.59 -39.82
N THR A 1021 -14.38 -14.75 -39.76
CA THR A 1021 -15.83 -14.96 -39.96
C THR A 1021 -16.56 -15.39 -38.69
N VAL A 1022 -15.83 -15.71 -37.61
CA VAL A 1022 -16.32 -16.46 -36.44
C VAL A 1022 -17.30 -15.67 -35.56
N GLN A 1023 -17.19 -14.35 -35.51
CA GLN A 1023 -18.03 -13.51 -34.64
C GLN A 1023 -19.34 -13.10 -35.31
N LYS A 1024 -20.33 -12.69 -34.52
CA LYS A 1024 -21.73 -12.51 -34.96
C LYS A 1024 -21.94 -11.33 -35.91
N ASN A 1025 -20.98 -10.41 -35.98
CA ASN A 1025 -21.00 -9.27 -36.88
C ASN A 1025 -19.59 -8.79 -37.23
N LYS A 1026 -19.50 -8.01 -38.32
CA LYS A 1026 -18.31 -7.29 -38.78
C LYS A 1026 -17.52 -6.61 -37.65
N LYS A 1027 -18.17 -5.89 -36.73
CA LYS A 1027 -17.49 -5.10 -35.70
C LYS A 1027 -16.80 -5.98 -34.65
N GLU A 1028 -17.41 -7.09 -34.28
CA GLU A 1028 -16.79 -8.12 -33.43
C GLU A 1028 -15.65 -8.86 -34.17
N ASN A 1029 -15.82 -9.18 -35.46
CA ASN A 1029 -14.75 -9.78 -36.27
C ASN A 1029 -13.54 -8.83 -36.38
N GLN A 1030 -13.76 -7.53 -36.63
CA GLN A 1030 -12.69 -6.52 -36.62
C GLN A 1030 -12.00 -6.42 -35.24
N ARG A 1031 -12.76 -6.42 -34.13
CA ARG A 1031 -12.19 -6.46 -32.76
C ARG A 1031 -11.36 -7.71 -32.47
N ALA A 1032 -11.81 -8.88 -32.92
CA ALA A 1032 -11.05 -10.13 -32.79
C ALA A 1032 -9.72 -10.06 -33.55
N LEU A 1033 -9.73 -9.48 -34.77
CA LEU A 1033 -8.53 -9.23 -35.56
C LEU A 1033 -7.60 -8.20 -34.89
N SER A 1034 -8.13 -7.12 -34.31
CA SER A 1034 -7.33 -6.16 -33.53
C SER A 1034 -6.64 -6.84 -32.33
N ARG A 1035 -7.35 -7.71 -31.59
CA ARG A 1035 -6.75 -8.45 -30.47
C ARG A 1035 -5.65 -9.42 -30.90
N ARG A 1036 -5.78 -10.07 -32.07
CA ARG A 1036 -4.71 -10.90 -32.66
C ARG A 1036 -3.45 -10.07 -32.98
N ILE A 1037 -3.63 -8.84 -33.49
CA ILE A 1037 -2.52 -7.90 -33.76
C ILE A 1037 -1.85 -7.42 -32.46
N LEU A 1038 -2.63 -7.03 -31.44
CA LEU A 1038 -2.08 -6.63 -30.13
C LEU A 1038 -1.28 -7.76 -29.47
N GLY A 1039 -1.79 -9.00 -29.54
CA GLY A 1039 -1.11 -10.19 -29.04
C GLY A 1039 0.24 -10.46 -29.73
N LEU A 1040 0.33 -10.22 -31.05
CA LEU A 1040 1.60 -10.29 -31.80
C LEU A 1040 2.59 -9.19 -31.35
N LEU A 1041 2.09 -7.98 -31.12
CA LEU A 1041 2.90 -6.84 -30.66
C LEU A 1041 3.39 -6.97 -29.20
N GLY A 1042 2.89 -7.97 -28.45
CA GLY A 1042 3.21 -8.15 -27.03
C GLY A 1042 2.47 -7.17 -26.12
N LEU A 1043 1.23 -6.81 -26.50
CA LEU A 1043 0.37 -5.90 -25.75
C LEU A 1043 -0.89 -6.64 -25.30
N ASP A 1044 -1.06 -6.77 -23.99
CA ASP A 1044 -2.35 -7.12 -23.40
C ASP A 1044 -3.07 -5.84 -22.96
N LEU A 1045 -4.31 -5.66 -23.44
CA LEU A 1045 -5.22 -4.65 -22.90
C LEU A 1045 -5.86 -5.23 -21.64
N GLU A 1046 -5.50 -4.69 -20.48
CA GLU A 1046 -6.24 -4.96 -19.25
C GLU A 1046 -7.70 -4.50 -19.39
N ALA A 1047 -8.62 -5.25 -18.78
CA ALA A 1047 -10.06 -5.01 -18.83
C ALA A 1047 -10.51 -3.67 -18.20
N SER A 1048 -9.59 -2.93 -17.59
CA SER A 1048 -9.72 -1.58 -17.05
C SER A 1048 -9.67 -0.47 -18.12
N THR A 1049 -9.18 -0.77 -19.33
CA THR A 1049 -8.96 0.24 -20.38
C THR A 1049 -10.21 0.52 -21.22
N SER A 1050 -10.60 1.80 -21.31
CA SER A 1050 -11.78 2.26 -22.08
C SER A 1050 -11.54 2.38 -23.60
N VAL A 1051 -10.29 2.22 -24.04
CA VAL A 1051 -9.89 2.34 -25.44
C VAL A 1051 -10.26 1.06 -26.20
N SER A 1052 -11.05 1.18 -27.28
CA SER A 1052 -11.42 0.01 -28.07
C SER A 1052 -10.19 -0.66 -28.71
N GLU A 1053 -10.21 -1.97 -28.88
CA GLU A 1053 -9.02 -2.73 -29.28
C GLU A 1053 -8.48 -2.29 -30.65
N ARG A 1054 -9.37 -1.83 -31.54
CA ARG A 1054 -9.01 -1.22 -32.82
C ARG A 1054 -8.29 0.13 -32.64
N ASN A 1055 -8.79 1.00 -31.77
CA ASN A 1055 -8.15 2.28 -31.49
C ASN A 1055 -6.76 2.08 -30.89
N ALA A 1056 -6.59 1.10 -29.98
CA ALA A 1056 -5.29 0.78 -29.40
C ALA A 1056 -4.26 0.32 -30.45
N VAL A 1057 -4.69 -0.48 -31.45
CA VAL A 1057 -3.86 -0.82 -32.62
C VAL A 1057 -3.54 0.43 -33.45
N ASP A 1058 -4.55 1.21 -33.83
CA ASP A 1058 -4.35 2.39 -34.68
C ASP A 1058 -3.45 3.46 -34.01
N GLU A 1059 -3.57 3.65 -32.70
CA GLU A 1059 -2.69 4.51 -31.90
C GLU A 1059 -1.27 3.96 -31.78
N TRP A 1060 -1.09 2.66 -31.55
CA TRP A 1060 0.24 2.06 -31.49
C TRP A 1060 0.97 2.20 -32.83
N PHE A 1061 0.30 1.95 -33.96
CA PHE A 1061 0.88 2.12 -35.29
C PHE A 1061 1.27 3.58 -35.54
N LYS A 1062 0.37 4.54 -35.26
CA LYS A 1062 0.67 5.99 -35.35
C LYS A 1062 1.86 6.40 -34.48
N LYS A 1063 1.90 5.97 -33.21
CA LYS A 1063 2.95 6.28 -32.23
C LYS A 1063 4.33 5.78 -32.68
N ASN A 1064 4.38 4.61 -33.31
CA ASN A 1064 5.61 4.01 -33.86
C ASN A 1064 5.88 4.42 -35.33
N ARG A 1065 5.12 5.38 -35.88
CA ARG A 1065 5.26 5.92 -37.25
C ARG A 1065 5.04 4.89 -38.36
N HIS A 1066 4.23 3.86 -38.10
CA HIS A 1066 3.81 2.87 -39.10
C HIS A 1066 2.42 3.20 -39.66
N LYS A 1067 2.12 2.71 -40.88
CA LYS A 1067 0.82 2.90 -41.52
C LYS A 1067 -0.25 2.06 -40.76
N PRO A 1068 -1.36 2.66 -40.27
CA PRO A 1068 -2.41 1.90 -39.57
C PRO A 1068 -2.99 0.75 -40.41
N PRO A 1069 -3.43 -0.35 -39.79
CA PRO A 1069 -3.98 -1.50 -40.51
C PRO A 1069 -5.23 -1.18 -41.35
N GLU A 1070 -5.25 -1.71 -42.56
CA GLU A 1070 -6.35 -1.57 -43.52
C GLU A 1070 -7.40 -2.64 -43.22
N PHE A 1071 -8.54 -2.23 -42.64
CA PHE A 1071 -9.67 -3.13 -42.36
C PHE A 1071 -10.68 -3.12 -43.51
N GLU A 1072 -10.88 -4.29 -44.12
CA GLU A 1072 -11.83 -4.55 -45.22
C GLU A 1072 -13.03 -5.38 -44.73
N ASP A 1073 -14.14 -5.28 -45.46
CA ASP A 1073 -15.30 -6.15 -45.29
C ASP A 1073 -15.20 -7.33 -46.26
N MET A 1074 -15.80 -8.47 -45.91
CA MET A 1074 -15.87 -9.63 -46.81
C MET A 1074 -17.27 -9.80 -47.38
N ASP A 1075 -17.37 -10.31 -48.62
CA ASP A 1075 -18.62 -10.41 -49.40
C ASP A 1075 -19.74 -11.22 -48.72
N SER A 1076 -19.40 -12.02 -47.69
CA SER A 1076 -20.34 -12.73 -46.83
C SER A 1076 -21.12 -11.84 -45.85
N GLY A 1077 -20.84 -10.54 -45.79
CA GLY A 1077 -21.56 -9.54 -44.97
C GLY A 1077 -21.34 -9.62 -43.45
N VAL A 1078 -20.86 -10.76 -42.94
CA VAL A 1078 -20.58 -11.00 -41.52
C VAL A 1078 -19.07 -10.96 -41.22
N GLY A 1079 -18.24 -11.40 -42.18
CA GLY A 1079 -16.79 -11.48 -42.03
C GLY A 1079 -16.05 -10.15 -42.20
N ALA A 1080 -14.84 -10.09 -41.66
CA ALA A 1080 -13.91 -8.97 -41.84
C ALA A 1080 -12.50 -9.47 -42.18
N ARG A 1081 -11.75 -8.63 -42.87
CA ARG A 1081 -10.33 -8.79 -43.18
C ARG A 1081 -9.54 -7.61 -42.60
N VAL A 1082 -8.28 -7.83 -42.26
CA VAL A 1082 -7.32 -6.77 -41.96
C VAL A 1082 -5.99 -7.04 -42.66
N LYS A 1083 -5.33 -5.99 -43.14
CA LYS A 1083 -4.03 -6.03 -43.80
C LYS A 1083 -3.08 -5.02 -43.15
N PHE A 1084 -1.85 -5.42 -42.84
CA PHE A 1084 -0.87 -4.55 -42.18
C PHE A 1084 0.59 -4.86 -42.57
N SER A 1085 1.48 -3.91 -42.29
CA SER A 1085 2.93 -4.09 -42.38
C SER A 1085 3.59 -3.50 -41.14
N VAL A 1086 4.45 -4.25 -40.44
CA VAL A 1086 5.07 -3.81 -39.18
C VAL A 1086 6.34 -4.62 -38.82
N PRO A 1087 7.40 -3.98 -38.30
CA PRO A 1087 8.50 -4.65 -37.64
C PRO A 1087 8.10 -5.07 -36.22
N VAL A 1088 8.09 -6.38 -35.93
CA VAL A 1088 7.82 -6.94 -34.60
C VAL A 1088 9.14 -7.38 -33.98
N HIS A 1089 9.56 -6.71 -32.90
CA HIS A 1089 10.79 -7.04 -32.18
C HIS A 1089 10.47 -7.82 -30.89
N CYS A 1090 10.83 -9.10 -30.87
CA CYS A 1090 10.55 -10.04 -29.78
C CYS A 1090 11.81 -10.32 -28.96
N TYR A 1091 11.69 -10.35 -27.63
CA TYR A 1091 12.75 -10.72 -26.70
C TYR A 1091 12.18 -11.06 -25.33
N HIS A 1092 12.79 -12.02 -24.62
CA HIS A 1092 12.41 -12.28 -23.24
C HIS A 1092 12.92 -11.17 -22.30
N PRO A 1093 12.14 -10.68 -21.31
CA PRO A 1093 12.55 -9.56 -20.45
C PRO A 1093 13.79 -9.86 -19.59
N ALA A 1094 13.88 -11.05 -18.98
CA ALA A 1094 15.02 -11.43 -18.15
C ALA A 1094 16.30 -11.72 -18.97
N TRP A 1095 17.45 -11.56 -18.33
CA TRP A 1095 18.72 -12.15 -18.77
C TRP A 1095 18.80 -13.60 -18.28
N LYS A 1096 19.60 -14.44 -18.96
CA LYS A 1096 19.82 -15.85 -18.60
C LYS A 1096 21.32 -16.17 -18.47
N ASP A 1097 21.68 -17.20 -17.71
CA ASP A 1097 23.08 -17.51 -17.39
C ASP A 1097 23.74 -18.44 -18.44
N SER A 1098 22.97 -18.95 -19.40
CA SER A 1098 23.48 -19.57 -20.62
C SER A 1098 22.80 -19.02 -21.89
N LEU A 1099 23.48 -19.19 -23.04
CA LEU A 1099 22.92 -18.87 -24.35
C LEU A 1099 21.69 -19.72 -24.64
N ILE A 1100 21.73 -21.02 -24.33
CA ILE A 1100 20.65 -21.98 -24.58
C ILE A 1100 19.36 -21.53 -23.88
N GLU A 1101 19.43 -21.18 -22.59
CA GLU A 1101 18.27 -20.64 -21.87
C GLU A 1101 17.73 -19.35 -22.51
N ALA A 1102 18.61 -18.47 -23.02
CA ALA A 1102 18.20 -17.22 -23.67
C ALA A 1102 17.49 -17.49 -25.01
N GLU A 1103 17.93 -18.51 -25.75
CA GLU A 1103 17.31 -18.98 -26.99
C GLU A 1103 15.97 -19.68 -26.73
N GLU A 1104 15.87 -20.52 -25.69
CA GLU A 1104 14.63 -21.14 -25.24
C GLU A 1104 13.61 -20.09 -24.80
N SER A 1105 14.03 -19.11 -23.99
CA SER A 1105 13.15 -18.00 -23.55
C SER A 1105 12.66 -17.15 -24.73
N LEU A 1106 13.45 -17.04 -25.81
CA LEU A 1106 13.04 -16.39 -27.05
C LEU A 1106 12.05 -17.25 -27.85
N LYS A 1107 12.27 -18.58 -27.91
CA LYS A 1107 11.34 -19.55 -28.50
C LYS A 1107 9.98 -19.54 -27.78
N GLU A 1108 9.96 -19.43 -26.45
CA GLU A 1108 8.75 -19.28 -25.64
C GLU A 1108 7.99 -17.99 -25.96
N GLU A 1109 8.67 -16.84 -25.91
CA GLU A 1109 8.09 -15.51 -26.20
C GLU A 1109 7.53 -15.43 -27.63
N LEU A 1110 8.23 -16.01 -28.61
CA LEU A 1110 7.74 -16.16 -29.98
C LEU A 1110 6.50 -17.05 -30.03
N THR A 1111 6.53 -18.24 -29.43
CA THR A 1111 5.40 -19.18 -29.42
C THR A 1111 4.15 -18.55 -28.81
N MET A 1112 4.31 -17.74 -27.75
CA MET A 1112 3.22 -16.98 -27.13
C MET A 1112 2.61 -15.94 -28.09
N ARG A 1113 3.43 -15.12 -28.73
CA ARG A 1113 2.96 -14.07 -29.66
C ARG A 1113 2.34 -14.65 -30.94
N LEU A 1114 2.94 -15.71 -31.50
CA LEU A 1114 2.49 -16.32 -32.75
C LEU A 1114 1.23 -17.19 -32.55
N SER A 1115 1.06 -17.85 -31.40
CA SER A 1115 -0.20 -18.54 -31.07
C SER A 1115 -1.36 -17.56 -30.89
N ARG A 1116 -1.13 -16.41 -30.23
CA ARG A 1116 -2.10 -15.30 -30.16
C ARG A 1116 -2.48 -14.75 -31.55
N LEU A 1117 -1.53 -14.68 -32.48
CA LEU A 1117 -1.79 -14.31 -33.88
C LEU A 1117 -2.65 -15.36 -34.61
N ASN A 1118 -2.46 -16.65 -34.35
CA ASN A 1118 -3.10 -17.76 -35.07
C ASN A 1118 -4.31 -18.41 -34.36
N ALA A 1119 -4.92 -17.72 -33.40
CA ALA A 1119 -6.04 -18.18 -32.56
C ALA A 1119 -7.38 -18.50 -33.27
N GLN A 1120 -7.36 -18.86 -34.56
CA GLN A 1120 -8.50 -19.34 -35.36
C GLN A 1120 -8.18 -20.58 -36.23
N GLN A 1121 -6.97 -21.16 -36.16
CA GLN A 1121 -6.54 -22.14 -37.19
C GLN A 1121 -5.82 -23.42 -36.73
N VAL A 1122 -5.59 -23.65 -35.42
CA VAL A 1122 -4.86 -24.85 -34.94
C VAL A 1122 -5.44 -25.42 -33.63
N ASP A 1123 -5.73 -26.73 -33.61
CA ASP A 1123 -5.85 -27.53 -32.38
C ASP A 1123 -4.45 -27.68 -31.74
N ILE A 1124 -4.12 -26.82 -30.77
CA ILE A 1124 -2.78 -26.78 -30.17
C ILE A 1124 -2.45 -28.09 -29.41
N GLU A 1125 -3.45 -28.87 -28.99
CA GLU A 1125 -3.28 -30.16 -28.30
C GLU A 1125 -2.49 -31.23 -29.10
N LYS A 1126 -2.33 -31.07 -30.42
CA LYS A 1126 -1.65 -32.05 -31.27
C LYS A 1126 -0.12 -31.93 -31.35
N TYR A 1127 0.49 -30.88 -30.78
CA TYR A 1127 1.93 -30.61 -30.91
C TYR A 1127 2.67 -30.51 -29.57
N SER A 1128 2.08 -31.01 -28.49
CA SER A 1128 2.72 -31.14 -27.17
C SER A 1128 3.12 -32.58 -26.83
N LYS A 1129 3.47 -33.38 -27.85
CA LYS A 1129 3.91 -34.78 -27.77
C LYS A 1129 4.98 -35.06 -28.83
#